data_AF-A0A1C4U2R5-F1
#
_entry.id   AF-A0A1C4U2R5-F1
#
_cell.length_a   1.000
_cell.length_b   1.000
_cell.length_c   1.000
_cell.angle_alpha   90.00
_cell.angle_beta   90.00
_cell.angle_gamma   90.00
#
_symmetry.space_group_name_H-M   'P 1'
#
loop_
_entity.id
_entity.type
_entity.pdbx_description
1 polymer ?
#
loop_
_entity_poly.entity_id
_entity_poly.type
_entity_poly.pdbx_seq_one_letter_code
_entity_poly.pdbx_strand_id
1 'polypeptide(L)'
;MIAVIAASALFGEPASADPVPVPIPQAALTDRAFGQVAETHIQGADRIKAVVLSAEFVQWHRLHPNATTEQAQTHLTARKQALDSSLTAYDHLAPEQDLLLRSVDILLDTPGGDTRTSPEITGLVGAVIGTTVEPWDTREELASGALRTAQWLRGRDDALAAVWSAVRQAAAADAPVAGAWNAVLGAPFGVDVTRTYEQLTQDPGLSHVNLGAILALQGDSVAYVAAAKQKLASLHAQLLGLSVEIRLEIGANNSKCPPEGPPSAECTAAAKKAAEDRNKARQQTISDVKAGLGMVSTVIGFADPDAGKKAKVIGEAVLTTISAISTYAAAITGRGLAGSVFNTATLAMTGNIFGAVMSIVGLFGGGAPSLDAQILAQVKALRDEVRALGDEMRASFARVEAQINTVYANMMAQFDKLNAAIAGNTAQLTLVQQQVAQLGLRLEDIAATVLAAIGDATLHDARADINRYIGYRENFGQPIPTYGEFVGPENEFHLTATQLAGGAAFVVPKTDADNPALDPTTVLNSFGEARSINYLARVASGRDPSMVEPATPVGNPTVWNLGAQAYSMLMLQNPTYAAQVSASRAAQIEAEGTRIADLAASFGRPVDGDANSLITGLIDEYVGATNELSAALRTFRTNEVQVRWEPDANGVQVRTLKNYDLFWDTDQQLAPAPAKADEATVPSCDGNRQIDRPSNVRYDLMSNVVRTLQYAYTPRHDEPPAGVRELPEVGHCYTPSWVYTRTTGYGTGVIRHYGKLRLQIHSRFRLNSTLPWQNSRTADFTWPDEQVYQVDCEFFNCDSETSPEQALTQKWPTGRSTFAVSATAVPNTALDTSLTPTLRGFLQARQKSMYDRVRDLSTQVSGPVPAALKKMNTAARLLQAYTRLGLPNALDADDVLSANLFGQYQIPVNMPTDAKIGNAYAKASGNYTTCGPAPCSLDPSRPLRDQVSLKLPCESAVDSSHLPGDPLGDCLVTSARSRATALTQRYEVWADQMTAGLHRERVPWLNDTLTGLRITTRLTHAN
;
A
#
# COMPACT_ATOMS: atom_id res chain seq x y z
N MET A 1 11.17 -10.38 31.71
CA MET A 1 12.03 -10.79 32.85
C MET A 1 13.52 -10.52 32.62
N ILE A 2 14.05 -10.68 31.39
CA ILE A 2 15.47 -10.40 31.08
C ILE A 2 15.79 -8.88 31.04
N ALA A 3 14.82 -8.01 30.73
CA ALA A 3 15.00 -6.55 30.67
C ALA A 3 15.16 -5.84 32.05
N VAL A 4 14.62 -6.41 33.13
CA VAL A 4 14.65 -5.80 34.48
C VAL A 4 16.03 -5.94 35.13
N ILE A 5 16.80 -6.97 34.75
CA ILE A 5 18.11 -7.27 35.35
C ILE A 5 19.25 -6.48 34.67
N ALA A 6 19.07 -6.09 33.40
CA ALA A 6 20.06 -5.30 32.66
C ALA A 6 20.10 -3.81 33.08
N ALA A 7 19.00 -3.26 33.58
CA ALA A 7 18.93 -1.84 33.98
C ALA A 7 19.78 -1.53 35.22
N SER A 8 19.96 -2.47 36.15
CA SER A 8 20.72 -2.27 37.39
C SER A 8 22.25 -2.31 37.23
N ALA A 9 22.78 -2.78 36.11
CA ALA A 9 24.22 -3.02 35.91
C ALA A 9 24.95 -1.93 35.08
N LEU A 10 24.26 -0.86 34.69
CA LEU A 10 24.78 0.19 33.77
C LEU A 10 25.10 1.54 34.45
N PHE A 11 25.01 1.63 35.78
CA PHE A 11 25.29 2.84 36.54
C PHE A 11 26.72 2.80 37.08
N GLY A 12 27.69 3.28 36.30
CA GLY A 12 29.04 3.53 36.81
C GLY A 12 29.03 4.60 37.91
N GLU A 13 29.84 4.41 38.94
CA GLU A 13 30.02 5.37 40.04
C GLU A 13 30.41 6.76 39.50
N PRO A 14 29.77 7.85 39.96
CA PRO A 14 30.14 9.19 39.55
C PRO A 14 31.54 9.55 40.06
N ALA A 15 32.35 10.21 39.23
CA ALA A 15 33.55 10.89 39.69
C ALA A 15 33.15 11.94 40.75
N SER A 16 33.80 11.92 41.91
CA SER A 16 33.40 12.74 43.06
C SER A 16 33.65 14.23 42.81
N ALA A 17 32.58 14.96 42.52
CA ALA A 17 32.51 16.39 42.82
C ALA A 17 32.03 16.54 44.27
N ASP A 18 32.57 17.51 45.01
CA ASP A 18 32.08 17.82 46.35
C ASP A 18 30.58 18.14 46.31
N PRO A 19 29.77 17.64 47.27
CA PRO A 19 28.34 17.88 47.31
C PRO A 19 28.07 19.38 47.51
N VAL A 20 27.35 19.97 46.55
CA VAL A 20 26.91 21.37 46.58
C VAL A 20 25.38 21.39 46.68
N PRO A 21 24.77 22.29 47.47
CA PRO A 21 23.33 22.44 47.50
C PRO A 21 22.76 22.77 46.12
N VAL A 22 21.65 22.12 45.74
CA VAL A 22 20.95 22.38 44.48
C VAL A 22 19.94 23.54 44.71
N PRO A 23 20.05 24.68 44.01
CA PRO A 23 19.10 25.77 44.17
C PRO A 23 17.77 25.44 43.49
N ILE A 24 16.68 25.41 44.25
CA ILE A 24 15.34 25.09 43.76
C ILE A 24 14.44 26.32 43.84
N PRO A 25 14.09 26.97 42.71
CA PRO A 25 13.15 28.09 42.71
C PRO A 25 11.71 27.57 42.93
N GLN A 26 11.15 27.79 44.11
CA GLN A 26 9.83 27.26 44.50
C GLN A 26 8.70 27.71 43.55
N ALA A 27 8.75 28.94 43.05
CA ALA A 27 7.79 29.45 42.07
C ALA A 27 7.87 28.67 40.74
N ALA A 28 9.07 28.46 40.21
CA ALA A 28 9.28 27.69 38.97
C ALA A 28 8.87 26.22 39.14
N LEU A 29 9.12 25.63 40.32
CA LEU A 29 8.68 24.27 40.64
C LEU A 29 7.14 24.17 40.69
N THR A 30 6.46 25.19 41.23
CA THR A 30 4.99 25.24 41.30
C THR A 30 4.36 25.44 39.93
N ASP A 31 4.91 26.36 39.12
CA ASP A 31 4.46 26.63 37.75
C ASP A 31 4.57 25.36 36.88
N ARG A 32 5.70 24.64 37.01
CA ARG A 32 5.91 23.36 36.31
C ARG A 32 4.95 22.27 36.80
N ALA A 33 4.73 22.16 38.11
CA ALA A 33 3.77 21.20 38.66
C ALA A 33 2.35 21.47 38.16
N PHE A 34 1.93 22.74 38.09
CA PHE A 34 0.64 23.11 37.54
C PHE A 34 0.51 22.71 36.07
N GLY A 35 1.52 23.02 35.24
CA GLY A 35 1.54 22.61 33.83
C GLY A 35 1.40 21.09 33.65
N GLN A 36 2.10 20.29 34.46
CA GLN A 36 1.99 18.83 34.39
C GLN A 36 0.60 18.32 34.81
N VAL A 37 -0.01 18.90 35.84
CA VAL A 37 -1.39 18.57 36.23
C VAL A 37 -2.37 18.96 35.12
N ALA A 38 -2.26 20.17 34.57
CA ALA A 38 -3.12 20.61 33.47
C ALA A 38 -3.01 19.67 32.25
N GLU A 39 -1.79 19.26 31.87
CA GLU A 39 -1.53 18.31 30.78
C GLU A 39 -2.04 16.88 31.07
N THR A 40 -2.20 16.52 32.34
CA THR A 40 -2.74 15.21 32.75
C THR A 40 -4.26 15.17 32.58
N HIS A 41 -4.94 16.23 33.01
CA HIS A 41 -6.40 16.31 33.00
C HIS A 41 -6.98 16.81 31.67
N ILE A 42 -6.27 17.68 30.95
CA ILE A 42 -6.70 18.26 29.67
C ILE A 42 -5.92 17.58 28.54
N GLN A 43 -6.60 16.72 27.78
CA GLN A 43 -5.97 15.88 26.74
C GLN A 43 -6.55 16.12 25.33
N GLY A 44 -5.86 15.61 24.31
CA GLY A 44 -6.31 15.63 22.92
C GLY A 44 -6.59 17.04 22.39
N ALA A 45 -7.68 17.19 21.62
CA ALA A 45 -8.06 18.47 21.02
C ALA A 45 -8.37 19.55 22.07
N ASP A 46 -8.93 19.18 23.22
CA ASP A 46 -9.24 20.12 24.30
C ASP A 46 -7.98 20.73 24.91
N ARG A 47 -6.87 19.97 24.94
CA ARG A 47 -5.58 20.49 25.38
C ARG A 47 -5.12 21.65 24.50
N ILE A 48 -5.11 21.46 23.18
CA ILE A 48 -4.65 22.47 22.23
C ILE A 48 -5.54 23.72 22.31
N LYS A 49 -6.87 23.55 22.39
CA LYS A 49 -7.80 24.66 22.59
C LYS A 49 -7.53 25.42 23.89
N ALA A 50 -7.38 24.71 25.01
CA ALA A 50 -7.14 25.32 26.32
C ALA A 50 -5.83 26.10 26.37
N VAL A 51 -4.77 25.59 25.75
CA VAL A 51 -3.47 26.26 25.65
C VAL A 51 -3.58 27.54 24.82
N VAL A 52 -4.16 27.45 23.61
CA VAL A 52 -4.30 28.62 22.71
C VAL A 52 -5.19 29.70 23.35
N LEU A 53 -6.29 29.31 24.00
CA LEU A 53 -7.15 30.24 24.74
C LEU A 53 -6.43 30.85 25.96
N SER A 54 -5.60 30.08 26.67
CA SER A 54 -4.83 30.59 27.82
C SER A 54 -3.77 31.60 27.38
N ALA A 55 -3.09 31.34 26.26
CA ALA A 55 -2.08 32.24 25.69
C ALA A 55 -2.67 33.58 25.23
N GLU A 56 -3.85 33.54 24.61
CA GLU A 56 -4.60 34.75 24.25
C GLU A 56 -5.11 35.49 25.49
N PHE A 57 -5.70 34.77 26.45
CA PHE A 57 -6.28 35.35 27.65
C PHE A 57 -5.27 36.08 28.53
N VAL A 58 -4.07 35.50 28.69
CA VAL A 58 -2.98 36.15 29.42
C VAL A 58 -2.58 37.46 28.73
N GLN A 59 -2.53 37.47 27.40
CA GLN A 59 -2.23 38.70 26.65
C GLN A 59 -3.34 39.73 26.76
N TRP A 60 -4.60 39.31 26.66
CA TRP A 60 -5.75 40.18 26.88
C TRP A 60 -5.69 40.84 28.27
N HIS A 61 -5.37 40.08 29.32
CA HIS A 61 -5.23 40.62 30.66
C HIS A 61 -4.08 41.63 30.78
N ARG A 62 -2.92 41.39 30.13
CA ARG A 62 -1.81 42.37 30.09
C ARG A 62 -2.24 43.71 29.50
N LEU A 63 -3.14 43.69 28.52
CA LEU A 63 -3.70 44.89 27.88
C LEU A 63 -4.88 45.49 28.66
N HIS A 64 -5.52 44.70 29.52
CA HIS A 64 -6.67 45.08 30.34
C HIS A 64 -6.45 44.78 31.84
N PRO A 65 -5.42 45.37 32.50
CA PRO A 65 -5.01 45.00 33.85
C PRO A 65 -6.05 45.33 34.94
N ASN A 66 -7.04 46.18 34.64
CA ASN A 66 -8.08 46.59 35.58
C ASN A 66 -9.44 45.88 35.33
N ALA A 67 -9.46 44.86 34.47
CA ALA A 67 -10.70 44.16 34.15
C ALA A 67 -11.25 43.37 35.36
N THR A 68 -12.56 43.40 35.53
CA THR A 68 -13.25 42.62 36.57
C THR A 68 -13.32 41.13 36.21
N THR A 69 -13.59 40.27 37.19
CA THR A 69 -13.76 38.82 36.96
C THR A 69 -14.84 38.52 35.92
N GLU A 70 -15.95 39.28 35.94
CA GLU A 70 -17.05 39.11 34.99
C GLU A 70 -16.65 39.49 33.56
N GLN A 71 -15.90 40.58 33.38
CA GLN A 71 -15.36 40.99 32.08
C GLN A 71 -14.36 39.95 31.55
N ALA A 72 -13.46 39.47 32.41
CA ALA A 72 -12.49 38.44 32.07
C ALA A 72 -13.16 37.11 31.68
N GLN A 73 -14.18 36.69 32.43
CA GLN A 73 -14.95 35.50 32.12
C GLN A 73 -15.75 35.65 30.83
N THR A 74 -16.35 36.83 30.58
CA THR A 74 -17.09 37.13 29.36
C THR A 74 -16.19 37.06 28.13
N HIS A 75 -15.00 37.67 28.19
CA HIS A 75 -14.03 37.61 27.09
C HIS A 75 -13.60 36.16 26.82
N LEU A 76 -13.16 35.44 27.85
CA LEU A 76 -12.68 34.06 27.68
C LEU A 76 -13.77 33.12 27.15
N THR A 77 -15.01 33.28 27.61
CA THR A 77 -16.17 32.52 27.12
C THR A 77 -16.45 32.83 25.64
N ALA A 78 -16.41 34.11 25.24
CA ALA A 78 -16.62 34.51 23.86
C ALA A 78 -15.55 33.92 22.92
N ARG A 79 -14.27 33.92 23.34
CA ARG A 79 -13.17 33.32 22.57
C ARG A 79 -13.31 31.80 22.47
N LYS A 80 -13.68 31.14 23.57
CA LYS A 80 -13.97 29.70 23.56
C LYS A 80 -15.11 29.37 22.60
N GLN A 81 -16.19 30.13 22.63
CA GLN A 81 -17.34 29.93 21.74
C GLN A 81 -16.96 30.13 20.27
N ALA A 82 -16.13 31.13 19.96
CA ALA A 82 -15.64 31.36 18.59
C ALA A 82 -14.83 30.18 18.05
N LEU A 83 -13.99 29.55 18.87
CA LEU A 83 -13.28 28.32 18.50
C LEU A 83 -14.23 27.15 18.31
N ASP A 84 -15.08 26.87 19.31
CA ASP A 84 -15.97 25.71 19.28
C ASP A 84 -17.01 25.78 18.13
N SER A 85 -17.41 26.98 17.70
CA SER A 85 -18.32 27.14 16.55
C SER A 85 -17.65 27.08 15.19
N SER A 86 -16.33 27.33 15.13
CA SER A 86 -15.58 27.44 13.87
C SER A 86 -14.80 26.17 13.52
N LEU A 87 -14.40 25.39 14.54
CA LEU A 87 -13.73 24.11 14.35
C LEU A 87 -14.75 23.03 13.93
N THR A 88 -14.39 22.27 12.90
CA THR A 88 -15.20 21.15 12.41
C THR A 88 -14.86 19.86 13.14
N ALA A 89 -15.70 18.83 13.00
CA ALA A 89 -15.39 17.49 13.51
C ALA A 89 -14.07 16.94 12.96
N TYR A 90 -13.73 17.27 11.71
CA TYR A 90 -12.47 16.89 11.08
C TYR A 90 -11.26 17.60 11.71
N ASP A 91 -11.39 18.88 12.08
CA ASP A 91 -10.29 19.63 12.71
C ASP A 91 -9.88 19.03 14.05
N HIS A 92 -10.84 18.44 14.78
CA HIS A 92 -10.55 17.72 16.02
C HIS A 92 -9.82 16.39 15.81
N LEU A 93 -9.82 15.87 14.58
CA LEU A 93 -9.11 14.64 14.19
C LEU A 93 -7.76 14.94 13.52
N ALA A 94 -7.47 16.20 13.21
CA ALA A 94 -6.21 16.62 12.61
C ALA A 94 -5.04 16.45 13.59
N PRO A 95 -3.80 16.31 13.08
CA PRO A 95 -2.61 16.38 13.91
C PRO A 95 -2.59 17.64 14.80
N GLU A 96 -2.00 17.52 15.98
CA GLU A 96 -2.02 18.57 17.01
C GLU A 96 -1.50 19.93 16.50
N GLN A 97 -0.44 19.91 15.69
CA GLN A 97 0.15 21.11 15.13
C GLN A 97 -0.79 21.84 14.16
N ASP A 98 -1.61 21.11 13.41
CA ASP A 98 -2.53 21.69 12.44
C ASP A 98 -3.76 22.26 13.15
N LEU A 99 -4.26 21.55 14.17
CA LEU A 99 -5.30 22.05 15.07
C LEU A 99 -4.83 23.31 15.80
N LEU A 100 -3.56 23.37 16.22
CA LEU A 100 -2.98 24.55 16.85
C LEU A 100 -2.98 25.75 15.91
N LEU A 101 -2.43 25.60 14.71
CA LEU A 101 -2.40 26.68 13.72
C LEU A 101 -3.82 27.14 13.38
N ARG A 102 -4.75 26.22 13.13
CA ARG A 102 -6.15 26.58 12.83
C ARG A 102 -6.83 27.31 14.00
N SER A 103 -6.58 26.89 15.24
CA SER A 103 -7.12 27.58 16.42
C SER A 103 -6.58 29.00 16.54
N VAL A 104 -5.28 29.19 16.31
CA VAL A 104 -4.65 30.51 16.29
C VAL A 104 -5.22 31.38 15.17
N ASP A 105 -5.41 30.83 13.96
CA ASP A 105 -5.95 31.56 12.82
C ASP A 105 -7.37 32.10 13.10
N ILE A 106 -8.24 31.28 13.70
CA ILE A 106 -9.59 31.68 14.12
C ILE A 106 -9.54 32.83 15.15
N LEU A 107 -8.67 32.72 16.15
CA LEU A 107 -8.54 33.76 17.19
C LEU A 107 -7.96 35.07 16.63
N LEU A 108 -7.09 35.00 15.62
CA LEU A 108 -6.53 36.18 14.95
C LEU A 108 -7.55 36.90 14.06
N ASP A 109 -8.54 36.18 13.51
CA ASP A 109 -9.65 36.74 12.73
C ASP A 109 -10.77 37.34 13.60
N THR A 110 -10.85 36.95 14.87
CA THR A 110 -11.89 37.44 15.76
C THR A 110 -11.58 38.88 16.22
N PRO A 111 -12.51 39.85 16.10
CA PRO A 111 -12.28 41.25 16.46
C PRO A 111 -11.71 41.42 17.87
N GLY A 112 -10.72 42.30 18.05
CA GLY A 112 -10.08 42.56 19.36
C GLY A 112 -8.56 42.72 19.32
N GLY A 113 -7.87 42.20 18.30
CA GLY A 113 -6.46 42.49 18.03
C GLY A 113 -5.41 41.94 19.02
N ASP A 114 -5.80 41.64 20.26
CA ASP A 114 -4.90 41.30 21.37
C ASP A 114 -4.07 40.04 21.12
N THR A 115 -4.64 39.02 20.49
CA THR A 115 -3.98 37.77 20.06
C THR A 115 -2.69 38.01 19.29
N ARG A 116 -2.64 39.09 18.47
CA ARG A 116 -1.50 39.38 17.58
C ARG A 116 -0.22 39.74 18.32
N THR A 117 -0.36 40.26 19.53
CA THR A 117 0.76 40.75 20.35
C THR A 117 1.17 39.74 21.43
N SER A 118 0.55 38.55 21.45
CA SER A 118 0.85 37.52 22.46
C SER A 118 2.19 36.86 22.17
N PRO A 119 3.19 36.98 23.08
CA PRO A 119 4.45 36.28 22.93
C PRO A 119 4.27 34.77 23.06
N GLU A 120 3.29 34.31 23.86
CA GLU A 120 2.96 32.90 24.00
C GLU A 120 2.38 32.31 22.70
N ILE A 121 1.46 33.02 22.03
CA ILE A 121 0.95 32.61 20.70
C ILE A 121 2.09 32.57 19.68
N THR A 122 2.96 33.57 19.68
CA THR A 122 4.13 33.61 18.79
C THR A 122 5.06 32.42 19.03
N GLY A 123 5.31 32.05 20.30
CA GLY A 123 6.10 30.88 20.68
C GLY A 123 5.46 29.55 20.24
N LEU A 124 4.15 29.41 20.40
CA LEU A 124 3.41 28.22 19.94
C LEU A 124 3.48 28.06 18.42
N VAL A 125 3.25 29.14 17.68
CA VAL A 125 3.35 29.15 16.21
C VAL A 125 4.78 28.89 15.74
N GLY A 126 5.77 29.49 16.41
CA GLY A 126 7.19 29.27 16.12
C GLY A 126 7.64 27.82 16.34
N ALA A 127 7.10 27.14 17.35
CA ALA A 127 7.34 25.72 17.59
C ALA A 127 6.79 24.81 16.47
N VAL A 128 5.73 25.25 15.76
CA VAL A 128 5.19 24.50 14.61
C VAL A 128 5.91 24.83 13.32
N ILE A 129 6.04 26.12 12.97
CA ILE A 129 6.61 26.56 11.69
C ILE A 129 8.14 26.36 11.65
N GLY A 130 8.78 26.22 12.82
CA GLY A 130 10.20 25.86 12.92
C GLY A 130 11.11 27.07 12.99
N THR A 131 10.97 27.90 14.02
CA THR A 131 11.91 29.02 14.23
C THR A 131 13.30 28.58 14.71
N THR A 132 13.46 27.32 15.13
CA THR A 132 14.71 26.76 15.66
C THR A 132 15.38 25.80 14.67
N VAL A 133 16.66 26.04 14.36
CA VAL A 133 17.45 25.20 13.44
C VAL A 133 18.46 24.36 14.24
N GLU A 134 18.42 23.04 14.05
CA GLU A 134 19.37 22.12 14.66
C GLU A 134 20.56 21.77 13.73
N PRO A 135 21.74 21.39 14.24
CA PRO A 135 22.95 21.14 13.44
C PRO A 135 22.85 20.05 12.35
N TRP A 136 21.90 19.12 12.45
CA TRP A 136 21.69 18.00 11.51
C TRP A 136 20.49 18.20 10.58
N ASP A 137 19.66 19.22 10.80
CA ASP A 137 18.59 19.55 9.86
C ASP A 137 19.22 20.22 8.63
N THR A 138 18.89 19.77 7.41
CA THR A 138 19.16 20.64 6.27
C THR A 138 18.11 21.76 6.29
N ARG A 139 18.55 23.00 6.13
CA ARG A 139 17.61 24.16 6.14
C ARG A 139 16.61 24.09 4.99
N GLU A 140 16.96 23.36 3.93
CA GLU A 140 16.08 23.04 2.81
C GLU A 140 14.96 22.06 3.21
N GLU A 141 15.21 21.07 4.08
CA GLU A 141 14.15 20.21 4.64
C GLU A 141 13.21 21.00 5.57
N LEU A 142 13.72 21.99 6.31
CA LEU A 142 12.90 22.91 7.10
C LEU A 142 12.03 23.79 6.20
N ALA A 143 12.64 24.45 5.23
CA ALA A 143 11.96 25.33 4.28
C ALA A 143 10.99 24.58 3.36
N SER A 144 11.16 23.28 3.14
CA SER A 144 10.17 22.46 2.41
C SER A 144 9.02 21.96 3.30
N GLY A 145 9.05 22.22 4.61
CA GLY A 145 8.03 21.78 5.57
C GLY A 145 8.09 20.29 5.94
N ALA A 146 9.03 19.52 5.37
CA ALA A 146 9.18 18.08 5.61
C ALA A 146 9.44 17.72 7.07
N LEU A 147 9.98 18.67 7.85
CA LEU A 147 10.29 18.49 9.27
C LEU A 147 9.26 19.12 10.21
N ARG A 148 8.11 19.62 9.74
CA ARG A 148 7.16 20.38 10.58
C ARG A 148 6.67 19.61 11.81
N THR A 149 6.27 18.34 11.64
CA THR A 149 5.87 17.49 12.77
C THR A 149 7.03 17.25 13.74
N ALA A 150 8.25 17.06 13.22
CA ALA A 150 9.43 16.87 14.05
C ALA A 150 9.81 18.17 14.80
N GLN A 151 9.59 19.34 14.20
CA GLN A 151 9.79 20.64 14.83
C GLN A 151 8.78 20.87 15.95
N TRP A 152 7.49 20.61 15.68
CA TRP A 152 6.46 20.65 16.71
C TRP A 152 6.82 19.75 17.88
N LEU A 153 7.14 18.47 17.64
CA LEU A 153 7.47 17.55 18.73
C LEU A 153 8.72 17.95 19.53
N ARG A 154 9.70 18.60 18.89
CA ARG A 154 10.90 19.14 19.57
C ARG A 154 10.60 20.35 20.44
N GLY A 155 9.80 21.30 19.95
CA GLY A 155 9.51 22.57 20.63
C GLY A 155 8.25 22.57 21.50
N ARG A 156 7.34 21.59 21.31
CA ARG A 156 6.00 21.55 21.89
C ARG A 156 6.03 21.73 23.40
N ASP A 157 6.70 20.84 24.11
CA ASP A 157 6.57 20.79 25.56
C ASP A 157 7.19 22.02 26.25
N ASP A 158 8.11 22.74 25.58
CA ASP A 158 8.61 24.03 26.05
C ASP A 158 7.62 25.16 25.76
N ALA A 159 7.01 25.17 24.56
CA ALA A 159 5.97 26.14 24.21
C ALA A 159 4.71 25.99 25.09
N LEU A 160 4.26 24.77 25.32
CA LEU A 160 3.13 24.47 26.23
C LEU A 160 3.45 24.89 27.67
N ALA A 161 4.65 24.56 28.17
CA ALA A 161 5.06 24.94 29.51
C ALA A 161 5.15 26.45 29.70
N ALA A 162 5.57 27.20 28.67
CA ALA A 162 5.59 28.66 28.71
C ALA A 162 4.18 29.25 28.90
N VAL A 163 3.18 28.73 28.18
CA VAL A 163 1.78 29.14 28.32
C VAL A 163 1.25 28.83 29.72
N TRP A 164 1.46 27.60 30.21
CA TRP A 164 0.98 27.20 31.53
C TRP A 164 1.63 28.00 32.66
N SER A 165 2.91 28.32 32.53
CA SER A 165 3.61 29.19 33.48
C SER A 165 3.06 30.62 33.44
N ALA A 166 2.82 31.16 32.24
CA ALA A 166 2.31 32.52 32.08
C ALA A 166 0.91 32.70 32.70
N VAL A 167 0.00 31.72 32.51
CA VAL A 167 -1.34 31.79 33.11
C VAL A 167 -1.28 31.61 34.63
N ARG A 168 -0.41 30.74 35.14
CA ARG A 168 -0.23 30.54 36.58
C ARG A 168 0.28 31.79 37.28
N GLN A 169 1.27 32.45 36.66
CA GLN A 169 1.86 33.69 37.17
C GLN A 169 0.85 34.83 37.13
N ALA A 170 0.09 34.97 36.05
CA ALA A 170 -0.98 35.97 35.96
C ALA A 170 -2.06 35.73 37.03
N ALA A 171 -2.51 34.49 37.21
CA ALA A 171 -3.50 34.13 38.23
C ALA A 171 -2.98 34.24 39.66
N ALA A 172 -1.67 34.06 39.89
CA ALA A 172 -1.05 34.30 41.20
C ALA A 172 -1.03 35.79 41.56
N ALA A 173 -0.88 36.65 40.55
CA ALA A 173 -0.83 38.11 40.73
C ALA A 173 -2.22 38.76 40.77
N ASP A 174 -3.23 38.16 40.12
CA ASP A 174 -4.54 38.77 39.91
C ASP A 174 -5.70 37.78 40.13
N ALA A 175 -6.55 38.05 41.13
CA ALA A 175 -7.68 37.19 41.50
C ALA A 175 -8.80 37.15 40.44
N PRO A 176 -9.19 38.25 39.77
CA PRO A 176 -10.02 38.21 38.57
C PRO A 176 -9.56 37.23 37.48
N VAL A 177 -8.26 37.18 37.17
CA VAL A 177 -7.70 36.23 36.20
C VAL A 177 -7.89 34.78 36.67
N ALA A 178 -7.55 34.50 37.92
CA ALA A 178 -7.71 33.18 38.52
C ALA A 178 -9.17 32.71 38.48
N GLY A 179 -10.11 33.59 38.88
CA GLY A 179 -11.54 33.29 38.90
C GLY A 179 -12.10 32.99 37.51
N ALA A 180 -11.77 33.81 36.51
CA ALA A 180 -12.25 33.63 35.14
C ALA A 180 -11.65 32.37 34.48
N TRP A 181 -10.34 32.14 34.62
CA TRP A 181 -9.69 30.97 34.03
C TRP A 181 -10.22 29.67 34.65
N ASN A 182 -10.33 29.61 35.98
CA ASN A 182 -10.88 28.45 36.67
C ASN A 182 -12.34 28.19 36.28
N ALA A 183 -13.16 29.22 36.09
CA ALA A 183 -14.56 29.03 35.72
C ALA A 183 -14.74 28.49 34.29
N VAL A 184 -13.96 29.00 33.32
CA VAL A 184 -14.19 28.69 31.89
C VAL A 184 -13.34 27.52 31.39
N LEU A 185 -12.06 27.45 31.81
CA LEU A 185 -11.09 26.47 31.31
C LEU A 185 -10.71 25.43 32.36
N GLY A 186 -10.64 25.78 33.64
CA GLY A 186 -10.23 24.86 34.70
C GLY A 186 -11.33 23.86 35.12
N ALA A 187 -12.53 24.37 35.44
CA ALA A 187 -13.64 23.61 36.01
C ALA A 187 -14.10 22.41 35.16
N PRO A 188 -14.19 22.50 33.82
CA PRO A 188 -14.57 21.35 33.00
C PRO A 188 -13.64 20.13 33.14
N PHE A 189 -12.39 20.36 33.54
CA PHE A 189 -11.36 19.32 33.69
C PHE A 189 -10.89 19.13 35.13
N GLY A 190 -11.52 19.78 36.12
CA GLY A 190 -11.13 19.67 37.53
C GLY A 190 -9.76 20.29 37.85
N VAL A 191 -9.26 21.19 36.99
CA VAL A 191 -7.99 21.88 37.15
C VAL A 191 -8.21 23.24 37.82
N ASP A 192 -7.36 23.59 38.79
CA ASP A 192 -7.42 24.86 39.51
C ASP A 192 -6.04 25.53 39.52
N VAL A 193 -5.96 26.68 38.85
CA VAL A 193 -4.72 27.46 38.70
C VAL A 193 -4.24 28.08 40.01
N THR A 194 -5.03 28.10 41.08
CA THR A 194 -4.63 28.68 42.36
C THR A 194 -3.99 27.68 43.31
N ARG A 195 -4.02 26.38 42.99
CA ARG A 195 -3.46 25.33 43.86
C ARG A 195 -1.99 25.59 44.20
N THR A 196 -1.65 25.31 45.44
CA THR A 196 -0.29 25.32 45.98
C THR A 196 0.50 24.10 45.50
N TYR A 197 1.83 24.14 45.62
CA TYR A 197 2.67 23.00 45.26
C TYR A 197 2.29 21.71 46.02
N GLU A 198 1.98 21.82 47.31
CA GLU A 198 1.56 20.71 48.15
C GLU A 198 0.23 20.11 47.67
N GLN A 199 -0.71 20.93 47.22
CA GLN A 199 -1.98 20.46 46.65
C GLN A 199 -1.81 19.84 45.26
N LEU A 200 -0.90 20.38 44.44
CA LEU A 200 -0.61 19.85 43.10
C LEU A 200 0.10 18.48 43.18
N THR A 201 1.01 18.29 44.14
CA THR A 201 1.71 17.01 44.33
C THR A 201 0.82 15.89 44.88
N GLN A 202 -0.35 16.23 45.42
CA GLN A 202 -1.38 15.27 45.83
C GLN A 202 -2.26 14.80 44.67
N ASP A 203 -2.16 15.44 43.50
CA ASP A 203 -2.91 15.02 42.32
C ASP A 203 -2.53 13.57 41.93
N PRO A 204 -3.49 12.71 41.53
CA PRO A 204 -3.19 11.35 41.09
C PRO A 204 -2.08 11.27 40.03
N GLY A 205 -2.02 12.27 39.13
CA GLY A 205 -1.00 12.38 38.09
C GLY A 205 0.42 12.65 38.58
N LEU A 206 0.62 13.10 39.83
CA LEU A 206 1.96 13.40 40.38
C LEU A 206 2.30 12.64 41.67
N SER A 207 1.30 12.23 42.43
CA SER A 207 1.46 11.58 43.74
C SER A 207 2.30 10.29 43.68
N HIS A 208 2.21 9.53 42.58
CA HIS A 208 2.94 8.28 42.38
C HIS A 208 4.45 8.46 42.15
N VAL A 209 4.91 9.69 41.93
CA VAL A 209 6.32 9.99 41.66
C VAL A 209 7.12 10.11 42.96
N ASN A 210 6.49 10.55 44.05
CA ASN A 210 7.10 10.87 45.34
C ASN A 210 8.26 11.89 45.21
N LEU A 211 7.97 13.05 44.61
CA LEU A 211 8.95 14.13 44.41
C LEU A 211 9.55 14.62 45.73
N GLY A 212 8.78 14.57 46.83
CA GLY A 212 9.24 14.95 48.17
C GLY A 212 10.48 14.16 48.64
N ALA A 213 10.57 12.87 48.29
CA ALA A 213 11.74 12.05 48.62
C ALA A 213 13.01 12.49 47.87
N ILE A 214 12.89 13.01 46.65
CA ILE A 214 14.01 13.53 45.87
C ILE A 214 14.39 14.93 46.38
N LEU A 215 13.41 15.81 46.57
CA LEU A 215 13.62 17.18 47.06
C LEU A 215 14.24 17.22 48.46
N ALA A 216 13.95 16.23 49.32
CA ALA A 216 14.58 16.08 50.63
C ALA A 216 16.11 15.93 50.56
N LEU A 217 16.65 15.52 49.41
CA LEU A 217 18.09 15.34 49.17
C LEU A 217 18.77 16.58 48.59
N GLN A 218 18.09 17.73 48.45
CA GLN A 218 18.64 18.94 47.82
C GLN A 218 19.97 19.46 48.42
N GLY A 219 20.30 19.08 49.66
CA GLY A 219 21.57 19.41 50.31
C GLY A 219 22.77 18.57 49.85
N ASP A 220 22.54 17.51 49.08
CA ASP A 220 23.55 16.61 48.51
C ASP A 220 23.26 16.39 47.02
N SER A 221 23.95 17.13 46.16
CA SER A 221 23.75 17.08 44.70
C SER A 221 23.94 15.69 44.11
N VAL A 222 24.83 14.86 44.68
CA VAL A 222 25.11 13.51 44.18
C VAL A 222 23.94 12.58 44.52
N ALA A 223 23.48 12.58 45.77
CA ALA A 223 22.33 11.78 46.20
C ALA A 223 21.03 12.24 45.52
N TYR A 224 20.85 13.55 45.35
CA TYR A 224 19.71 14.16 44.66
C TYR A 224 19.60 13.70 43.20
N VAL A 225 20.69 13.83 42.43
CA VAL A 225 20.71 13.41 41.02
C VAL A 225 20.58 11.89 40.89
N ALA A 226 21.17 11.10 41.80
CA ALA A 226 21.05 9.65 41.80
C ALA A 226 19.60 9.20 42.04
N ALA A 227 18.91 9.77 43.03
CA ALA A 227 17.51 9.47 43.32
C ALA A 227 16.59 9.86 42.15
N ALA A 228 16.82 11.02 41.54
CA ALA A 228 16.08 11.46 40.37
C ALA A 228 16.28 10.51 39.17
N LYS A 229 17.52 10.10 38.88
CA LYS A 229 17.84 9.12 37.81
C LYS A 229 17.23 7.75 38.07
N GLN A 230 17.23 7.28 39.31
CA GLN A 230 16.58 6.01 39.68
C GLN A 230 15.07 6.07 39.43
N LYS A 231 14.44 7.18 39.79
CA LYS A 231 13.00 7.36 39.54
C LYS A 231 12.69 7.43 38.04
N LEU A 232 13.50 8.14 37.27
CA LEU A 232 13.40 8.18 35.81
C LEU A 232 13.46 6.77 35.19
N ALA A 233 14.41 5.94 35.63
CA ALA A 233 14.51 4.55 35.17
C ALA A 233 13.27 3.72 35.50
N SER A 234 12.65 3.92 36.66
CA SER A 234 11.41 3.22 37.04
C SER A 234 10.22 3.59 36.14
N LEU A 235 10.10 4.87 35.77
CA LEU A 235 9.05 5.36 34.87
C LEU A 235 9.24 4.78 33.46
N HIS A 236 10.47 4.73 32.96
CA HIS A 236 10.77 4.07 31.68
C HIS A 236 10.46 2.57 31.69
N ALA A 237 10.77 1.85 32.79
CA ALA A 237 10.46 0.44 32.90
C ALA A 237 8.94 0.18 32.85
N GLN A 238 8.13 1.05 33.45
CA GLN A 238 6.68 0.99 33.39
C GLN A 238 6.14 1.15 31.96
N LEU A 239 6.71 2.10 31.21
CA LEU A 239 6.38 2.32 29.80
C LEU A 239 6.71 1.13 28.91
N LEU A 240 7.91 0.55 29.06
CA LEU A 240 8.29 -0.65 28.31
C LEU A 240 7.37 -1.84 28.62
N GLY A 241 6.94 -1.99 29.88
CA GLY A 241 5.94 -2.99 30.27
C GLY A 241 4.61 -2.81 29.54
N LEU A 242 4.12 -1.57 29.47
CA LEU A 242 2.89 -1.23 28.76
C LEU A 242 3.00 -1.48 27.24
N SER A 243 4.15 -1.16 26.64
CA SER A 243 4.41 -1.41 25.22
C SER A 243 4.33 -2.90 24.85
N VAL A 244 4.90 -3.78 25.69
CA VAL A 244 4.79 -5.24 25.52
C VAL A 244 3.33 -5.69 25.54
N GLU A 245 2.54 -5.21 26.49
CA GLU A 245 1.11 -5.54 26.59
C GLU A 245 0.34 -5.16 25.33
N ILE A 246 0.55 -3.93 24.84
CA ILE A 246 -0.14 -3.44 23.65
C ILE A 246 0.23 -4.25 22.40
N ARG A 247 1.52 -4.60 22.22
CA ARG A 247 1.95 -5.40 21.06
C ARG A 247 1.35 -6.80 21.05
N LEU A 248 1.26 -7.44 22.22
CA LEU A 248 0.59 -8.74 22.34
C LEU A 248 -0.90 -8.64 21.96
N GLU A 249 -1.57 -7.53 22.29
CA GLU A 249 -2.93 -7.26 21.84
C GLU A 249 -3.02 -7.03 20.32
N ILE A 250 -2.07 -6.29 19.73
CA ILE A 250 -2.04 -6.07 18.27
C ILE A 250 -1.94 -7.40 17.54
N GLY A 251 -1.04 -8.28 17.97
CA GLY A 251 -0.90 -9.63 17.40
C GLY A 251 -2.19 -10.44 17.50
N ALA A 252 -2.82 -10.43 18.68
CA ALA A 252 -4.09 -11.10 18.89
C ALA A 252 -5.23 -10.52 18.03
N ASN A 253 -5.35 -9.19 17.92
CA ASN A 253 -6.43 -8.55 17.16
C ASN A 253 -6.26 -8.70 15.66
N ASN A 254 -5.03 -8.66 15.14
CA ASN A 254 -4.75 -8.94 13.73
C ASN A 254 -5.20 -10.35 13.32
N SER A 255 -5.15 -11.33 14.23
CA SER A 255 -5.66 -12.67 13.97
C SER A 255 -7.20 -12.78 13.97
N LYS A 256 -7.89 -11.93 14.74
CA LYS A 256 -9.36 -11.96 14.93
C LYS A 256 -10.14 -11.06 13.97
N CYS A 257 -9.55 -9.92 13.61
CA CYS A 257 -10.12 -8.89 12.75
C CYS A 257 -9.24 -8.64 11.52
N PRO A 258 -9.26 -9.56 10.53
CA PRO A 258 -8.45 -9.41 9.33
C PRO A 258 -8.87 -8.18 8.50
N PRO A 259 -7.91 -7.46 7.88
CA PRO A 259 -8.17 -6.20 7.15
C PRO A 259 -8.92 -6.39 5.82
N GLU A 260 -9.06 -7.62 5.32
CA GLU A 260 -9.86 -7.93 4.13
C GLU A 260 -10.98 -8.92 4.48
N GLY A 261 -12.21 -8.55 4.15
CA GLY A 261 -13.40 -9.41 4.25
C GLY A 261 -14.56 -8.74 4.99
N PRO A 262 -15.78 -9.29 4.90
CA PRO A 262 -16.88 -8.85 5.76
C PRO A 262 -16.48 -8.99 7.24
N PRO A 263 -17.03 -8.16 8.15
CA PRO A 263 -16.77 -8.24 9.59
C PRO A 263 -16.81 -9.68 10.06
N SER A 264 -15.73 -10.17 10.67
CA SER A 264 -15.83 -11.41 11.45
C SER A 264 -16.83 -11.18 12.58
N ALA A 265 -17.55 -12.22 13.02
CA ALA A 265 -18.51 -12.11 14.13
C ALA A 265 -17.86 -11.62 15.44
N GLU A 266 -16.53 -11.62 15.51
CA GLU A 266 -15.72 -11.17 16.64
C GLU A 266 -15.47 -9.65 16.64
N CYS A 267 -15.57 -8.97 15.49
CA CYS A 267 -15.35 -7.52 15.35
C CYS A 267 -16.65 -6.72 15.55
N THR A 268 -17.26 -6.87 16.74
CA THR A 268 -18.51 -6.19 17.10
C THR A 268 -18.29 -4.74 17.56
N ALA A 269 -19.33 -3.91 17.52
CA ALA A 269 -19.30 -2.57 18.11
C ALA A 269 -18.93 -2.59 19.61
N ALA A 270 -19.28 -3.67 20.33
CA ALA A 270 -18.89 -3.87 21.72
C ALA A 270 -17.38 -4.14 21.89
N ALA A 271 -16.78 -4.93 20.99
CA ALA A 271 -15.34 -5.16 20.98
C ALA A 271 -14.56 -3.87 20.67
N LYS A 272 -15.05 -3.06 19.72
CA LYS A 272 -14.51 -1.71 19.45
C LYS A 272 -14.58 -0.82 20.69
N LYS A 273 -15.75 -0.70 21.31
CA LYS A 273 -15.93 0.11 22.52
C LYS A 273 -15.02 -0.34 23.67
N ALA A 274 -14.88 -1.65 23.89
CA ALA A 274 -13.98 -2.17 24.91
C ALA A 274 -12.50 -1.87 24.60
N ALA A 275 -12.10 -1.86 23.32
CA ALA A 275 -10.76 -1.46 22.90
C ALA A 275 -10.53 0.05 23.08
N GLU A 276 -11.51 0.89 22.77
CA GLU A 276 -11.48 2.33 23.04
C GLU A 276 -11.38 2.62 24.55
N ASP A 277 -12.15 1.91 25.38
CA ASP A 277 -12.11 2.04 26.84
C ASP A 277 -10.75 1.59 27.41
N ARG A 278 -10.17 0.50 26.89
CA ARG A 278 -8.79 0.08 27.24
C ARG A 278 -7.76 1.11 26.81
N ASN A 279 -7.84 1.62 25.58
CA ASN A 279 -6.94 2.66 25.11
C ASN A 279 -7.06 3.91 25.99
N LYS A 280 -8.26 4.32 26.39
CA LYS A 280 -8.46 5.43 27.32
C LYS A 280 -7.75 5.20 28.66
N ALA A 281 -7.86 4.00 29.24
CA ALA A 281 -7.15 3.65 30.47
C ALA A 281 -5.61 3.65 30.29
N ARG A 282 -5.11 3.18 29.14
CA ARG A 282 -3.67 3.22 28.82
C ARG A 282 -3.16 4.64 28.59
N GLN A 283 -3.92 5.47 27.86
CA GLN A 283 -3.58 6.88 27.66
C GLN A 283 -3.54 7.64 28.99
N GLN A 284 -4.42 7.30 29.94
CA GLN A 284 -4.31 7.83 31.31
C GLN A 284 -2.99 7.42 31.97
N THR A 285 -2.63 6.14 31.92
CA THR A 285 -1.36 5.65 32.50
C THR A 285 -0.14 6.32 31.84
N ILE A 286 -0.16 6.48 30.51
CA ILE A 286 0.88 7.17 29.73
C ILE A 286 0.96 8.64 30.16
N SER A 287 -0.18 9.30 30.35
CA SER A 287 -0.25 10.68 30.79
C SER A 287 0.29 10.87 32.21
N ASP A 288 -0.08 10.00 33.15
CA ASP A 288 0.45 9.99 34.51
C ASP A 288 1.98 9.83 34.50
N VAL A 289 2.50 8.90 33.70
CA VAL A 289 3.96 8.72 33.54
C VAL A 289 4.61 9.93 32.86
N LYS A 290 3.95 10.58 31.89
CA LYS A 290 4.43 11.83 31.26
C LYS A 290 4.58 12.93 32.31
N ALA A 291 3.59 13.12 33.16
CA ALA A 291 3.62 14.12 34.22
C ALA A 291 4.78 13.87 35.20
N GLY A 292 4.97 12.61 35.60
CA GLY A 292 6.09 12.21 36.45
C GLY A 292 7.45 12.38 35.79
N LEU A 293 7.58 12.02 34.50
CA LEU A 293 8.78 12.23 33.71
C LEU A 293 9.13 13.71 33.62
N GLY A 294 8.15 14.57 33.32
CA GLY A 294 8.34 16.02 33.22
C GLY A 294 8.81 16.63 34.53
N MET A 295 8.24 16.21 35.67
CA MET A 295 8.67 16.67 36.99
C MET A 295 10.06 16.15 37.37
N VAL A 296 10.35 14.86 37.18
CA VAL A 296 11.68 14.30 37.48
C VAL A 296 12.75 14.94 36.61
N SER A 297 12.47 15.20 35.32
CA SER A 297 13.41 15.87 34.41
C SER A 297 13.65 17.34 34.80
N THR A 298 12.60 18.03 35.26
CA THR A 298 12.72 19.40 35.83
C THR A 298 13.59 19.41 37.07
N VAL A 299 13.37 18.44 37.97
CA VAL A 299 14.17 18.25 39.21
C VAL A 299 15.63 17.99 38.88
N ILE A 300 15.94 17.14 37.89
CA ILE A 300 17.31 16.95 37.37
C ILE A 300 17.87 18.27 36.82
N GLY A 301 17.06 19.03 36.06
CA GLY A 301 17.42 20.31 35.46
C GLY A 301 17.89 21.38 36.44
N PHE A 302 17.44 21.35 37.70
CA PHE A 302 17.94 22.27 38.73
C PHE A 302 19.39 22.01 39.13
N ALA A 303 19.85 20.76 39.03
CA ALA A 303 21.23 20.38 39.31
C ALA A 303 22.09 20.41 38.04
N ASP A 304 21.53 19.96 36.91
CA ASP A 304 22.17 19.87 35.60
C ASP A 304 21.12 20.14 34.49
N PRO A 305 21.08 21.38 33.94
CA PRO A 305 20.13 21.77 32.90
C PRO A 305 20.19 20.89 31.65
N ASP A 306 21.38 20.47 31.22
CA ASP A 306 21.58 19.67 30.02
C ASP A 306 21.11 18.23 30.23
N ALA A 307 21.40 17.64 31.40
CA ALA A 307 20.89 16.32 31.75
C ALA A 307 19.35 16.32 31.91
N GLY A 308 18.78 17.38 32.48
CA GLY A 308 17.33 17.56 32.59
C GLY A 308 16.65 17.63 31.21
N LYS A 309 17.22 18.40 30.28
CA LYS A 309 16.75 18.51 28.88
C LYS A 309 16.82 17.15 28.17
N LYS A 310 17.96 16.45 28.26
CA LYS A 310 18.14 15.12 27.65
C LYS A 310 17.15 14.09 28.20
N ALA A 311 16.97 14.04 29.52
CA ALA A 311 16.03 13.12 30.18
C ALA A 311 14.58 13.34 29.71
N LYS A 312 14.16 14.60 29.59
CA LYS A 312 12.83 14.99 29.09
C LYS A 312 12.60 14.51 27.66
N VAL A 313 13.49 14.88 26.73
CA VAL A 313 13.35 14.57 25.30
C VAL A 313 13.30 13.06 25.05
N ILE A 314 14.16 12.28 25.70
CA ILE A 314 14.20 10.83 25.52
C ILE A 314 12.92 10.18 26.05
N GLY A 315 12.49 10.55 27.26
CA GLY A 315 11.29 9.95 27.83
C GLY A 315 10.02 10.34 27.06
N GLU A 316 9.95 11.56 26.52
CA GLU A 316 8.85 12.01 25.67
C GLU A 316 8.80 11.27 24.34
N ALA A 317 9.96 10.95 23.75
CA ALA A 317 10.03 10.14 22.55
C ALA A 317 9.53 8.70 22.79
N VAL A 318 9.89 8.09 23.92
CA VAL A 318 9.37 6.78 24.34
C VAL A 318 7.86 6.83 24.57
N LEU A 319 7.37 7.84 25.29
CA LEU A 319 5.94 8.07 25.55
C LEU A 319 5.14 8.22 24.27
N THR A 320 5.61 9.08 23.37
CA THR A 320 4.96 9.37 22.08
C THR A 320 4.87 8.10 21.23
N THR A 321 5.93 7.29 21.23
CA THR A 321 5.95 6.00 20.54
C THR A 321 4.92 5.04 21.11
N ILE A 322 4.83 4.90 22.43
CA ILE A 322 3.89 3.97 23.07
C ILE A 322 2.44 4.43 22.92
N SER A 323 2.18 5.74 23.04
CA SER A 323 0.84 6.31 22.82
C SER A 323 0.35 6.08 21.39
N ALA A 324 1.25 6.27 20.41
CA ALA A 324 1.02 5.96 19.01
C ALA A 324 0.65 4.49 18.80
N ILE A 325 1.40 3.57 19.41
CA ILE A 325 1.13 2.11 19.34
C ILE A 325 -0.21 1.75 19.99
N SER A 326 -0.53 2.34 21.16
CA SER A 326 -1.81 2.12 21.86
C SER A 326 -3.01 2.58 21.02
N THR A 327 -2.89 3.75 20.40
CA THR A 327 -3.95 4.32 19.54
C THR A 327 -4.19 3.45 18.32
N TYR A 328 -3.11 2.95 17.70
CA TYR A 328 -3.21 1.98 16.60
C TYR A 328 -3.91 0.68 17.02
N ALA A 329 -3.55 0.11 18.18
CA ALA A 329 -4.15 -1.11 18.70
C ALA A 329 -5.68 -0.99 18.89
N ALA A 330 -6.16 0.19 19.30
CA ALA A 330 -7.59 0.47 19.39
C ALA A 330 -8.25 0.50 18.00
N ALA A 331 -7.63 1.19 17.04
CA ALA A 331 -8.16 1.39 15.69
C ALA A 331 -8.33 0.07 14.92
N ILE A 332 -7.40 -0.87 15.05
CA ILE A 332 -7.46 -2.15 14.32
C ILE A 332 -8.58 -3.09 14.78
N THR A 333 -9.14 -2.89 15.97
CA THR A 333 -10.17 -3.78 16.57
C THR A 333 -11.57 -3.53 16.01
N GLY A 334 -11.76 -2.46 15.22
CA GLY A 334 -13.07 -2.02 14.70
C GLY A 334 -13.28 -2.16 13.18
N ARG A 335 -12.32 -2.75 12.45
CA ARG A 335 -12.23 -2.74 10.97
C ARG A 335 -13.40 -3.36 10.20
N GLY A 336 -14.26 -4.14 10.88
CA GLY A 336 -15.35 -4.86 10.23
C GLY A 336 -16.65 -4.06 10.07
N LEU A 337 -16.84 -2.93 10.75
CA LEU A 337 -18.08 -2.17 10.62
C LEU A 337 -18.00 -1.30 9.37
N ALA A 338 -19.00 -1.37 8.48
CA ALA A 338 -19.13 -0.54 7.28
C ALA A 338 -19.04 0.99 7.50
N GLY A 339 -18.86 1.46 8.74
CA GLY A 339 -18.60 2.85 9.12
C GLY A 339 -17.21 3.15 9.73
N SER A 340 -16.24 2.22 9.77
CA SER A 340 -14.87 2.53 10.24
C SER A 340 -13.93 2.95 9.11
N VAL A 341 -14.41 3.85 8.24
CA VAL A 341 -13.75 4.39 7.04
C VAL A 341 -12.49 5.24 7.34
N PHE A 342 -12.19 5.53 8.62
CA PHE A 342 -11.06 6.38 9.02
C PHE A 342 -10.01 5.58 9.77
N ASN A 343 -8.88 5.26 9.14
CA ASN A 343 -7.69 4.74 9.84
C ASN A 343 -6.55 5.75 9.88
N THR A 344 -6.88 6.99 10.26
CA THR A 344 -5.91 8.05 10.58
C THR A 344 -4.89 7.62 11.65
N ALA A 345 -5.21 6.60 12.45
CA ALA A 345 -4.35 6.08 13.50
C ALA A 345 -3.04 5.47 12.98
N THR A 346 -3.02 4.83 11.81
CA THR A 346 -1.78 4.26 11.25
C THR A 346 -0.80 5.35 10.81
N LEU A 347 -1.31 6.41 10.19
CA LEU A 347 -0.52 7.55 9.74
C LEU A 347 -0.06 8.43 10.91
N ALA A 348 -0.97 8.75 11.82
CA ALA A 348 -0.63 9.47 13.06
C ALA A 348 0.42 8.70 13.86
N MET A 349 0.28 7.37 13.97
CA MET A 349 1.29 6.54 14.63
C MET A 349 2.64 6.66 13.94
N THR A 350 2.68 6.53 12.61
CA THR A 350 3.92 6.57 11.84
C THR A 350 4.62 7.94 11.97
N GLY A 351 3.87 9.04 11.83
CA GLY A 351 4.40 10.39 11.98
C GLY A 351 4.89 10.68 13.41
N ASN A 352 4.15 10.24 14.42
CA ASN A 352 4.50 10.41 15.82
C ASN A 352 5.75 9.61 16.22
N ILE A 353 5.87 8.35 15.77
CA ILE A 353 7.06 7.54 16.04
C ILE A 353 8.26 8.13 15.30
N PHE A 354 8.14 8.46 14.02
CA PHE A 354 9.24 9.07 13.26
C PHE A 354 9.71 10.38 13.90
N GLY A 355 8.79 11.28 14.24
CA GLY A 355 9.10 12.53 14.91
C GLY A 355 9.75 12.34 16.28
N ALA A 356 9.29 11.35 17.06
CA ALA A 356 9.92 10.97 18.32
C ALA A 356 11.38 10.52 18.13
N VAL A 357 11.67 9.71 17.10
CA VAL A 357 13.04 9.28 16.77
C VAL A 357 13.91 10.48 16.37
N MET A 358 13.39 11.37 15.53
CA MET A 358 14.10 12.58 15.11
C MET A 358 14.40 13.53 16.28
N SER A 359 13.52 13.62 17.28
CA SER A 359 13.75 14.42 18.48
C SER A 359 14.95 13.94 19.31
N ILE A 360 15.23 12.64 19.31
CA ILE A 360 16.39 12.05 20.02
C ILE A 360 17.70 12.33 19.27
N VAL A 361 17.70 12.24 17.93
CA VAL A 361 18.85 12.62 17.08
C VAL A 361 19.28 14.06 17.41
N GLY A 362 18.27 14.89 17.73
CA GLY A 362 18.28 16.18 18.39
C GLY A 362 19.35 16.50 19.44
N LEU A 363 19.89 15.46 20.11
CA LEU A 363 20.65 15.62 21.36
C LEU A 363 22.15 15.40 21.19
N PHE A 364 22.62 14.96 20.02
CA PHE A 364 23.98 14.41 19.84
C PHE A 364 24.99 15.32 19.15
N GLY A 365 24.62 16.52 18.69
CA GLY A 365 25.60 17.47 18.09
C GLY A 365 26.19 18.51 19.05
N GLY A 366 25.81 18.50 20.32
CA GLY A 366 26.51 19.25 21.37
C GLY A 366 27.62 18.38 21.97
N GLY A 367 28.87 18.61 21.58
CA GLY A 367 30.01 17.82 22.03
C GLY A 367 30.27 17.93 23.54
N ALA A 368 29.91 16.89 24.30
CA ALA A 368 30.52 16.56 25.59
C ALA A 368 30.23 15.08 25.94
N PRO A 369 31.27 14.23 26.15
CA PRO A 369 31.09 12.82 26.47
C PRO A 369 31.04 12.60 27.99
N SER A 370 29.87 12.25 28.53
CA SER A 370 29.76 11.62 29.87
C SER A 370 28.41 10.96 30.19
N LEU A 371 27.36 11.17 29.39
CA LEU A 371 26.03 10.56 29.58
C LEU A 371 25.66 9.49 28.52
N ASP A 372 26.57 9.18 27.60
CA ASP A 372 26.24 8.57 26.32
C ASP A 372 25.82 7.10 26.40
N ALA A 373 26.32 6.33 27.36
CA ALA A 373 26.03 4.90 27.47
C ALA A 373 24.58 4.58 27.89
N GLN A 374 23.99 5.41 28.76
CA GLN A 374 22.60 5.23 29.22
C GLN A 374 21.60 5.69 28.16
N ILE A 375 21.93 6.77 27.45
CA ILE A 375 21.16 7.26 26.30
C ILE A 375 21.18 6.19 25.20
N LEU A 376 22.36 5.63 24.87
CA LEU A 376 22.52 4.55 23.89
C LEU A 376 21.65 3.32 24.20
N ALA A 377 21.56 2.92 25.47
CA ALA A 377 20.73 1.79 25.87
C ALA A 377 19.23 2.07 25.65
N GLN A 378 18.78 3.30 25.90
CA GLN A 378 17.38 3.69 25.73
C GLN A 378 17.01 3.90 24.26
N VAL A 379 17.90 4.46 23.45
CA VAL A 379 17.74 4.54 21.99
C VAL A 379 17.69 3.14 21.37
N LYS A 380 18.53 2.21 21.84
CA LYS A 380 18.49 0.82 21.41
C LYS A 380 17.18 0.15 21.81
N ALA A 381 16.71 0.36 23.04
CA ALA A 381 15.42 -0.17 23.49
C ALA A 381 14.27 0.37 22.62
N LEU A 382 14.26 1.67 22.31
CA LEU A 382 13.26 2.26 21.42
C LEU A 382 13.31 1.65 20.00
N ARG A 383 14.51 1.48 19.44
CA ARG A 383 14.70 0.80 18.15
C ARG A 383 14.18 -0.65 18.18
N ASP A 384 14.48 -1.38 19.24
CA ASP A 384 14.03 -2.76 19.41
C ASP A 384 12.50 -2.84 19.58
N GLU A 385 11.91 -1.86 20.29
CA GLU A 385 10.47 -1.74 20.44
C GLU A 385 9.77 -1.50 19.10
N VAL A 386 10.29 -0.56 18.32
CA VAL A 386 9.84 -0.25 16.97
C VAL A 386 10.04 -1.43 16.02
N ARG A 387 11.17 -2.15 16.13
CA ARG A 387 11.44 -3.33 15.30
C ARG A 387 10.45 -4.45 15.58
N ALA A 388 10.23 -4.77 16.85
CA ALA A 388 9.30 -5.83 17.26
C ALA A 388 7.85 -5.46 16.92
N LEU A 389 7.47 -4.18 17.02
CA LEU A 389 6.21 -3.69 16.47
C LEU A 389 6.15 -3.93 14.96
N GLY A 390 7.20 -3.58 14.21
CA GLY A 390 7.29 -3.81 12.77
C GLY A 390 7.27 -5.28 12.38
N ASP A 391 7.77 -6.20 13.21
CA ASP A 391 7.64 -7.65 13.04
C ASP A 391 6.16 -8.08 13.18
N GLU A 392 5.48 -7.62 14.23
CA GLU A 392 4.06 -7.94 14.50
C GLU A 392 3.11 -7.35 13.44
N MET A 393 3.45 -6.15 12.93
CA MET A 393 2.67 -5.47 11.92
C MET A 393 2.99 -5.96 10.50
N ARG A 394 4.16 -6.54 10.23
CA ARG A 394 4.57 -7.02 8.89
C ARG A 394 3.60 -8.04 8.30
N ALA A 395 2.95 -8.87 9.13
CA ALA A 395 1.93 -9.83 8.67
C ALA A 395 0.64 -9.16 8.16
N SER A 396 0.32 -7.98 8.69
CA SER A 396 -0.82 -7.14 8.30
C SER A 396 -0.47 -6.14 7.19
N PHE A 397 0.78 -5.64 7.17
CA PHE A 397 1.28 -4.69 6.17
C PHE A 397 1.77 -5.34 4.88
N ALA A 398 2.19 -6.61 4.90
CA ALA A 398 2.43 -7.41 3.69
C ALA A 398 1.15 -7.64 2.85
N ARG A 399 0.01 -7.12 3.31
CA ARG A 399 -1.26 -7.16 2.58
C ARG A 399 -1.83 -5.78 2.26
N VAL A 400 -1.37 -4.70 2.92
CA VAL A 400 -1.98 -3.37 2.78
C VAL A 400 -1.10 -2.36 2.03
N GLU A 401 0.24 -2.26 2.17
CA GLU A 401 0.98 -1.31 1.30
C GLU A 401 2.52 -1.42 1.31
N ALA A 402 3.13 -1.00 0.18
CA ALA A 402 4.55 -0.71 0.07
C ALA A 402 4.95 0.60 0.80
N GLN A 403 4.05 1.58 0.96
CA GLN A 403 4.33 2.86 1.62
C GLN A 403 4.65 2.71 3.11
N ILE A 404 3.96 1.84 3.84
CA ILE A 404 4.22 1.65 5.28
C ILE A 404 5.51 0.88 5.52
N ASN A 405 5.81 -0.10 4.66
CA ASN A 405 7.12 -0.77 4.65
C ASN A 405 8.25 0.22 4.33
N THR A 406 8.01 1.19 3.46
CA THR A 406 8.94 2.29 3.14
C THR A 406 9.13 3.24 4.32
N VAL A 407 8.07 3.70 5.00
CA VAL A 407 8.27 4.60 6.16
C VAL A 407 8.93 3.86 7.31
N TYR A 408 8.60 2.59 7.53
CA TYR A 408 9.29 1.74 8.49
C TYR A 408 10.77 1.54 8.13
N ALA A 409 11.08 1.29 6.85
CA ALA A 409 12.46 1.19 6.37
C ALA A 409 13.22 2.52 6.54
N ASN A 410 12.59 3.65 6.23
CA ASN A 410 13.17 4.99 6.39
C ASN A 410 13.43 5.30 7.87
N MET A 411 12.50 4.96 8.76
CA MET A 411 12.69 5.09 10.20
C MET A 411 13.83 4.21 10.73
N MET A 412 13.90 2.94 10.32
CA MET A 412 15.00 2.06 10.67
C MET A 412 16.34 2.57 10.13
N ALA A 413 16.34 3.17 8.94
CA ALA A 413 17.53 3.80 8.38
C ALA A 413 17.96 5.05 9.17
N GLN A 414 17.04 5.83 9.72
CA GLN A 414 17.38 6.94 10.62
C GLN A 414 17.96 6.45 11.96
N PHE A 415 17.43 5.36 12.53
CA PHE A 415 18.05 4.71 13.69
C PHE A 415 19.46 4.18 13.37
N ASP A 416 19.68 3.67 12.17
CA ASP A 416 20.99 3.19 11.73
C ASP A 416 21.96 4.35 11.51
N LYS A 417 21.51 5.48 10.96
CA LYS A 417 22.28 6.74 10.89
C LYS A 417 22.66 7.24 12.27
N LEU A 418 21.73 7.22 13.23
CA LEU A 418 21.97 7.61 14.62
C LEU A 418 23.06 6.72 15.25
N ASN A 419 22.95 5.40 15.09
CA ASN A 419 23.98 4.47 15.57
C ASN A 419 25.35 4.70 14.90
N ALA A 420 25.39 5.03 13.61
CA ALA A 420 26.62 5.33 12.87
C ALA A 420 27.28 6.66 13.29
N ALA A 421 26.47 7.70 13.51
CA ALA A 421 26.92 8.99 14.03
C ALA A 421 27.48 8.86 15.45
N ILE A 422 26.83 8.06 16.31
CA ILE A 422 27.30 7.77 17.67
C ILE A 422 28.56 6.90 17.66
N ALA A 423 28.74 6.02 16.67
CA ALA A 423 29.96 5.23 16.49
C ALA A 423 31.15 6.02 15.90
N GLY A 424 30.98 7.31 15.60
CA GLY A 424 32.03 8.18 15.04
C GLY A 424 32.37 7.91 13.58
N ASN A 425 31.53 7.17 12.84
CA ASN A 425 31.82 6.73 11.47
C ASN A 425 31.11 7.60 10.42
N THR A 426 31.63 8.80 10.19
CA THR A 426 31.08 9.77 9.23
C THR A 426 31.04 9.30 7.78
N ALA A 427 31.90 8.35 7.38
CA ALA A 427 31.97 7.84 6.00
C ALA A 427 30.80 6.91 5.60
N GLN A 428 30.08 6.30 6.56
CA GLN A 428 28.90 5.47 6.28
C GLN A 428 27.60 6.28 6.14
N LEU A 429 27.59 7.54 6.58
CA LEU A 429 26.42 8.44 6.45
C LEU A 429 26.08 8.71 4.97
N THR A 430 27.07 8.83 4.10
CA THR A 430 26.89 9.08 2.66
C THR A 430 26.35 7.85 1.91
N LEU A 431 26.70 6.64 2.35
CA LEU A 431 26.27 5.38 1.74
C LEU A 431 24.82 5.01 2.10
N VAL A 432 24.40 5.32 3.34
CA VAL A 432 23.00 5.14 3.79
C VAL A 432 22.09 6.21 3.17
N GLN A 433 22.58 7.43 2.91
CA GLN A 433 21.85 8.46 2.17
C GLN A 433 21.45 8.03 0.75
N GLN A 434 22.33 7.32 0.03
CA GLN A 434 22.06 6.85 -1.33
C GLN A 434 21.06 5.67 -1.39
N GLN A 435 21.00 4.82 -0.37
CA GLN A 435 20.07 3.67 -0.33
C GLN A 435 18.66 4.03 0.12
N VAL A 436 18.49 5.13 0.87
CA VAL A 436 17.19 5.61 1.36
C VAL A 436 16.46 6.48 0.31
N ALA A 437 17.19 7.24 -0.50
CA ALA A 437 16.63 8.05 -1.58
C ALA A 437 15.92 7.25 -2.70
N GLN A 438 16.03 5.92 -2.70
CA GLN A 438 15.41 5.04 -3.70
C GLN A 438 14.05 4.45 -3.30
N LEU A 439 13.55 4.73 -2.09
CA LEU A 439 12.32 4.15 -1.56
C LEU A 439 11.35 5.28 -1.20
N GLY A 440 10.63 5.80 -2.19
CA GLY A 440 9.78 6.99 -2.00
C GLY A 440 8.42 6.88 -2.69
N LEU A 441 7.35 7.01 -1.90
CA LEU A 441 6.02 7.43 -2.38
C LEU A 441 5.32 8.28 -1.30
N ARG A 442 5.95 9.40 -0.92
CA ARG A 442 5.25 10.60 -0.41
C ARG A 442 5.59 11.77 -1.30
N LEU A 443 4.61 12.65 -1.55
CA LEU A 443 4.83 13.89 -2.30
C LEU A 443 5.88 14.81 -1.63
N GLU A 444 6.09 14.68 -0.32
CA GLU A 444 7.14 15.37 0.46
C GLU A 444 8.57 14.89 0.10
N ASP A 445 8.76 13.60 -0.21
CA ASP A 445 10.06 13.04 -0.63
C ASP A 445 10.35 13.32 -2.12
N ILE A 446 9.28 13.42 -2.91
CA ILE A 446 9.33 13.94 -4.29
C ILE A 446 9.76 15.40 -4.28
N ALA A 447 9.41 16.20 -3.26
CA ALA A 447 9.85 17.59 -3.18
C ALA A 447 11.38 17.70 -3.10
N ALA A 448 12.02 16.92 -2.23
CA ALA A 448 13.48 16.87 -2.11
C ALA A 448 14.15 16.34 -3.38
N THR A 449 13.57 15.29 -4.00
CA THR A 449 14.11 14.69 -5.23
C THR A 449 13.97 15.60 -6.46
N VAL A 450 12.85 16.31 -6.59
CA VAL A 450 12.58 17.27 -7.67
C VAL A 450 13.46 18.53 -7.52
N LEU A 451 13.65 18.99 -6.29
CA LEU A 451 14.59 20.07 -5.99
C LEU A 451 16.02 19.64 -6.37
N ALA A 452 16.48 18.47 -5.93
CA ALA A 452 17.84 17.98 -6.17
C ALA A 452 18.16 17.68 -7.65
N ALA A 453 17.19 17.25 -8.45
CA ALA A 453 17.47 16.78 -9.82
C ALA A 453 17.41 17.87 -10.91
N ILE A 454 16.68 18.97 -10.70
CA ILE A 454 16.31 19.90 -11.81
C ILE A 454 16.51 21.38 -11.44
N GLY A 455 16.54 21.72 -10.15
CA GLY A 455 16.47 23.10 -9.67
C GLY A 455 17.78 23.80 -9.32
N ASP A 456 18.95 23.13 -9.38
CA ASP A 456 20.18 23.64 -8.75
C ASP A 456 20.63 25.01 -9.24
N ALA A 457 20.50 25.31 -10.54
CA ALA A 457 20.90 26.62 -11.08
C ALA A 457 19.83 27.71 -10.84
N THR A 458 18.54 27.35 -10.89
CA THR A 458 17.44 28.32 -10.80
C THR A 458 17.03 28.62 -9.37
N LEU A 459 17.22 27.69 -8.43
CA LEU A 459 16.97 27.88 -6.99
C LEU A 459 18.28 28.06 -6.20
N HIS A 460 19.41 28.31 -6.88
CA HIS A 460 20.71 28.48 -6.24
C HIS A 460 20.65 29.57 -5.16
N ASP A 461 20.16 30.75 -5.55
CA ASP A 461 20.08 31.92 -4.68
C ASP A 461 19.11 31.68 -3.52
N ALA A 462 17.91 31.18 -3.79
CA ALA A 462 16.95 30.79 -2.77
C ALA A 462 17.52 29.78 -1.75
N ARG A 463 18.27 28.77 -2.19
CA ARG A 463 18.91 27.79 -1.29
C ARG A 463 20.07 28.39 -0.51
N ALA A 464 20.90 29.21 -1.15
CA ALA A 464 21.97 29.92 -0.47
C ALA A 464 21.40 30.81 0.64
N ASP A 465 20.31 31.51 0.35
CA ASP A 465 19.62 32.38 1.30
C ASP A 465 18.90 31.60 2.41
N ILE A 466 18.25 30.48 2.09
CA ILE A 466 17.72 29.55 3.10
C ILE A 466 18.84 29.13 4.05
N ASN A 467 19.97 28.68 3.50
CA ASN A 467 21.09 28.16 4.29
C ASN A 467 21.75 29.22 5.17
N ARG A 468 21.77 30.48 4.72
CA ARG A 468 22.40 31.60 5.42
C ARG A 468 21.48 32.28 6.43
N TYR A 469 20.24 32.59 6.04
CA TYR A 469 19.38 33.52 6.77
C TYR A 469 18.32 32.85 7.64
N ILE A 470 17.94 31.60 7.35
CA ILE A 470 17.04 30.84 8.23
C ILE A 470 17.84 30.35 9.44
N GLY A 471 17.44 30.80 10.63
CA GLY A 471 18.17 30.57 11.88
C GLY A 471 19.46 31.39 11.95
N TYR A 472 19.43 32.63 11.46
CA TYR A 472 20.61 33.50 11.43
C TYR A 472 21.22 33.71 12.83
N ARG A 473 20.37 33.87 13.86
CA ARG A 473 20.82 34.06 15.24
C ARG A 473 21.55 32.84 15.79
N GLU A 474 21.09 31.65 15.45
CA GLU A 474 21.69 30.37 15.81
C GLU A 474 23.04 30.19 15.11
N ASN A 475 23.14 30.60 13.84
CA ASN A 475 24.38 30.51 13.06
C ASN A 475 25.47 31.49 13.51
N PHE A 476 25.09 32.74 13.77
CA PHE A 476 26.05 33.85 13.94
C PHE A 476 26.07 34.43 15.34
N GLY A 477 25.22 33.94 16.26
CA GLY A 477 25.11 34.43 17.63
C GLY A 477 24.44 35.80 17.78
N GLN A 478 24.00 36.41 16.68
CA GLN A 478 23.42 37.76 16.62
C GLN A 478 22.23 37.79 15.65
N PRO A 479 21.22 38.66 15.85
CA PRO A 479 20.14 38.83 14.87
C PRO A 479 20.67 39.42 13.55
N ILE A 480 19.84 39.41 12.50
CA ILE A 480 20.19 40.06 11.23
C ILE A 480 20.53 41.53 11.50
N PRO A 481 21.70 42.04 11.07
CA PRO A 481 22.18 43.36 11.51
C PRO A 481 21.37 44.56 11.01
N THR A 482 20.81 44.47 9.79
CA THR A 482 20.14 45.60 9.14
C THR A 482 18.90 45.19 8.35
N TYR A 483 17.95 46.12 8.19
CA TYR A 483 16.79 45.92 7.32
C TYR A 483 17.19 45.64 5.85
N GLY A 484 18.24 46.29 5.34
CA GLY A 484 18.73 46.05 3.98
C GLY A 484 19.23 44.63 3.74
N GLU A 485 19.93 44.03 4.72
CA GLU A 485 20.38 42.63 4.67
C GLU A 485 19.20 41.65 4.76
N PHE A 486 18.13 42.03 5.47
CA PHE A 486 16.90 41.24 5.56
C PHE A 486 16.08 41.24 4.25
N VAL A 487 16.02 42.37 3.53
CA VAL A 487 15.20 42.49 2.30
C VAL A 487 15.71 41.60 1.15
N GLY A 488 17.00 41.28 1.11
CA GLY A 488 17.57 40.36 0.12
C GLY A 488 16.88 38.99 0.11
N PRO A 489 17.00 38.19 1.18
CA PRO A 489 16.36 36.88 1.28
C PRO A 489 14.82 36.96 1.28
N GLU A 490 14.23 38.02 1.85
CA GLU A 490 12.78 38.25 1.76
C GLU A 490 12.31 38.28 0.30
N ASN A 491 13.04 39.02 -0.55
CA ASN A 491 12.70 39.16 -1.95
C ASN A 491 12.94 37.89 -2.75
N GLU A 492 13.99 37.15 -2.44
CA GLU A 492 14.26 35.87 -3.09
C GLU A 492 13.20 34.82 -2.78
N PHE A 493 12.75 34.73 -1.52
CA PHE A 493 11.68 33.81 -1.14
C PHE A 493 10.32 34.19 -1.74
N HIS A 494 10.02 35.49 -1.80
CA HIS A 494 8.83 36.01 -2.50
C HIS A 494 8.88 35.70 -4.00
N LEU A 495 10.01 35.95 -4.67
CA LEU A 495 10.22 35.66 -6.09
C LEU A 495 10.09 34.16 -6.37
N THR A 496 10.66 33.34 -5.50
CA THR A 496 10.58 31.87 -5.60
C THR A 496 9.14 31.39 -5.58
N ALA A 497 8.34 31.89 -4.63
CA ALA A 497 6.96 31.45 -4.46
C ALA A 497 6.00 32.02 -5.53
N THR A 498 6.24 33.23 -6.03
CA THR A 498 5.30 33.91 -6.95
C THR A 498 5.65 33.79 -8.43
N GLN A 499 6.93 33.66 -8.78
CA GLN A 499 7.38 33.66 -10.18
C GLN A 499 8.14 32.37 -10.55
N LEU A 500 9.18 32.01 -9.79
CA LEU A 500 10.02 30.86 -10.17
C LEU A 500 9.24 29.56 -10.13
N ALA A 501 8.26 29.40 -9.23
CA ALA A 501 7.39 28.23 -9.19
C ALA A 501 6.70 27.94 -10.53
N GLY A 502 6.35 28.96 -11.33
CA GLY A 502 5.76 28.82 -12.66
C GLY A 502 6.76 28.73 -13.81
N GLY A 503 8.07 28.79 -13.53
CA GLY A 503 9.12 28.79 -14.53
C GLY A 503 9.21 27.48 -15.32
N ALA A 504 9.70 27.55 -16.56
CA ALA A 504 9.81 26.39 -17.47
C ALA A 504 10.66 25.24 -16.92
N ALA A 505 11.52 25.50 -15.92
CA ALA A 505 12.29 24.47 -15.22
C ALA A 505 11.41 23.60 -14.29
N PHE A 506 10.25 24.08 -13.83
CA PHE A 506 9.46 23.44 -12.78
C PHE A 506 8.07 22.96 -13.22
N VAL A 507 7.67 23.28 -14.45
CA VAL A 507 6.43 22.79 -15.06
C VAL A 507 6.75 21.96 -16.31
N VAL A 508 5.77 21.18 -16.79
CA VAL A 508 5.91 20.49 -18.09
C VAL A 508 6.07 21.55 -19.20
N PRO A 509 7.14 21.48 -20.02
CA PRO A 509 7.33 22.40 -21.13
C PRO A 509 6.14 22.39 -22.08
N LYS A 510 5.75 23.56 -22.60
CA LYS A 510 4.61 23.67 -23.51
C LYS A 510 4.74 22.78 -24.74
N THR A 511 5.95 22.57 -25.25
CA THR A 511 6.22 21.66 -26.38
C THR A 511 5.85 20.21 -26.09
N ASP A 512 6.10 19.74 -24.86
CA ASP A 512 5.78 18.39 -24.43
C ASP A 512 4.32 18.27 -24.01
N ALA A 513 3.81 19.32 -23.34
CA ALA A 513 2.41 19.39 -23.01
C ALA A 513 1.58 19.31 -24.30
N ASP A 514 1.75 20.21 -25.27
CA ASP A 514 0.90 20.30 -26.47
C ASP A 514 1.11 19.16 -27.48
N ASN A 515 1.99 18.20 -27.22
CA ASN A 515 2.25 17.09 -28.11
C ASN A 515 1.26 15.92 -27.88
N PRO A 516 0.28 15.69 -28.78
CA PRO A 516 -0.69 14.60 -28.63
C PRO A 516 -0.05 13.20 -28.78
N ALA A 517 1.19 13.10 -29.28
CA ALA A 517 1.90 11.83 -29.39
C ALA A 517 2.57 11.39 -28.08
N LEU A 518 2.72 12.31 -27.10
CA LEU A 518 3.25 11.96 -25.78
C LEU A 518 2.16 11.36 -24.90
N ASP A 519 2.39 10.12 -24.49
CA ASP A 519 1.48 9.42 -23.58
C ASP A 519 1.49 10.06 -22.18
N PRO A 520 0.34 10.19 -21.50
CA PRO A 520 0.29 10.75 -20.15
C PRO A 520 1.20 10.02 -19.15
N THR A 521 1.44 8.71 -19.31
CA THR A 521 2.38 7.99 -18.45
C THR A 521 3.81 8.46 -18.64
N THR A 522 4.23 8.76 -19.87
CA THR A 522 5.57 9.30 -20.17
C THR A 522 5.77 10.67 -19.54
N VAL A 523 4.75 11.53 -19.60
CA VAL A 523 4.78 12.86 -18.96
C VAL A 523 4.89 12.69 -17.44
N LEU A 524 4.02 11.89 -16.83
CA LEU A 524 4.02 11.68 -15.37
C LEU A 524 5.27 10.98 -14.85
N ASN A 525 5.91 10.12 -15.65
CA ASN A 525 7.16 9.46 -15.27
C ASN A 525 8.38 10.38 -15.43
N SER A 526 8.35 11.29 -16.40
CA SER A 526 9.47 12.24 -16.65
C SER A 526 9.41 13.47 -15.75
N PHE A 527 8.21 13.96 -15.45
CA PHE A 527 7.99 15.24 -14.76
C PHE A 527 7.39 15.06 -13.36
N GLY A 528 6.80 13.91 -13.03
CA GLY A 528 6.08 13.71 -11.76
C GLY A 528 4.75 14.47 -11.72
N GLU A 529 3.95 14.20 -10.69
CA GLU A 529 2.59 14.73 -10.55
C GLU A 529 2.59 16.25 -10.32
N ALA A 530 3.48 16.75 -9.44
CA ALA A 530 3.56 18.17 -9.08
C ALA A 530 3.90 19.09 -10.26
N ARG A 531 4.92 18.74 -11.07
CA ARG A 531 5.29 19.53 -12.27
C ARG A 531 4.24 19.42 -13.37
N SER A 532 3.43 18.36 -13.33
CA SER A 532 2.40 18.07 -14.33
C SER A 532 1.03 18.64 -13.98
N ILE A 533 0.86 19.42 -12.91
CA ILE A 533 -0.46 19.90 -12.48
C ILE A 533 -1.24 20.64 -13.59
N ASN A 534 -0.58 21.53 -14.33
CA ASN A 534 -1.19 22.24 -15.47
C ASN A 534 -1.51 21.29 -16.64
N TYR A 535 -0.60 20.34 -16.93
CA TYR A 535 -0.83 19.32 -17.95
C TYR A 535 -2.04 18.44 -17.62
N LEU A 536 -2.14 18.01 -16.35
CA LEU A 536 -3.25 17.22 -15.82
C LEU A 536 -4.57 17.99 -15.86
N ALA A 537 -4.57 19.30 -15.61
CA ALA A 537 -5.76 20.13 -15.74
C ALA A 537 -6.32 20.15 -17.16
N ARG A 538 -5.45 20.24 -18.17
CA ARG A 538 -5.86 20.18 -19.57
C ARG A 538 -6.30 18.78 -20.00
N VAL A 539 -5.64 17.72 -19.51
CA VAL A 539 -6.10 16.35 -19.75
C VAL A 539 -7.48 16.13 -19.11
N ALA A 540 -7.72 16.70 -17.93
CA ALA A 540 -8.99 16.61 -17.23
C ALA A 540 -10.10 17.37 -17.95
N SER A 541 -9.85 18.59 -18.44
CA SER A 541 -10.87 19.39 -19.14
C SER A 541 -11.36 18.76 -20.45
N GLY A 542 -10.50 17.94 -21.10
CA GLY A 542 -10.92 17.14 -22.25
C GLY A 542 -11.81 15.93 -21.91
N ARG A 543 -11.85 15.51 -20.65
CA ARG A 543 -12.59 14.35 -20.15
C ARG A 543 -13.85 14.73 -19.38
N ASP A 544 -13.76 15.81 -18.61
CA ASP A 544 -14.82 16.33 -17.76
C ASP A 544 -15.06 17.81 -18.10
N PRO A 545 -16.21 18.16 -18.72
CA PRO A 545 -16.54 19.54 -19.08
C PRO A 545 -16.68 20.50 -17.87
N SER A 546 -16.86 19.98 -16.66
CA SER A 546 -16.88 20.79 -15.43
C SER A 546 -15.48 21.23 -15.00
N MET A 547 -14.43 20.56 -15.50
CA MET A 547 -13.04 20.93 -15.25
C MET A 547 -12.60 21.98 -16.27
N VAL A 548 -12.17 23.13 -15.77
CA VAL A 548 -11.68 24.23 -16.61
C VAL A 548 -10.16 24.31 -16.49
N GLU A 549 -9.47 24.20 -17.62
CA GLU A 549 -8.04 24.52 -17.67
C GLU A 549 -7.85 26.00 -17.28
N PRO A 550 -7.02 26.30 -16.28
CA PRO A 550 -6.86 27.67 -15.81
C PRO A 550 -6.26 28.55 -16.92
N ALA A 551 -6.90 29.70 -17.17
CA ALA A 551 -6.47 30.66 -18.21
C ALA A 551 -5.02 31.17 -18.01
N THR A 552 -4.54 31.14 -16.77
CA THR A 552 -3.14 31.37 -16.43
C THR A 552 -2.62 30.14 -15.70
N PRO A 553 -1.57 29.47 -16.20
CA PRO A 553 -0.98 28.31 -15.52
C PRO A 553 -0.61 28.62 -14.07
N VAL A 554 -0.76 27.63 -13.19
CA VAL A 554 -0.35 27.75 -11.78
C VAL A 554 1.09 27.28 -11.60
N GLY A 555 1.75 27.77 -10.55
CA GLY A 555 3.09 27.36 -10.18
C GLY A 555 3.17 25.89 -9.75
N ASN A 556 4.39 25.36 -9.75
CA ASN A 556 4.69 24.07 -9.14
C ASN A 556 4.43 24.13 -7.62
N PRO A 557 3.56 23.25 -7.08
CA PRO A 557 3.18 23.27 -5.67
C PRO A 557 4.39 23.16 -4.73
N THR A 558 5.36 22.32 -5.06
CA THR A 558 6.57 22.11 -4.24
C THR A 558 7.45 23.36 -4.17
N VAL A 559 7.69 24.02 -5.32
CA VAL A 559 8.57 25.19 -5.37
C VAL A 559 7.89 26.39 -4.70
N TRP A 560 6.58 26.53 -4.91
CA TRP A 560 5.77 27.51 -4.17
C TRP A 560 5.93 27.30 -2.66
N ASN A 561 5.84 26.05 -2.20
CA ASN A 561 5.94 25.71 -0.78
C ASN A 561 7.27 26.15 -0.18
N LEU A 562 8.38 25.83 -0.88
CA LEU A 562 9.73 26.16 -0.44
C LEU A 562 9.88 27.67 -0.20
N GLY A 563 9.45 28.48 -1.17
CA GLY A 563 9.49 29.93 -1.04
C GLY A 563 8.55 30.45 0.06
N ALA A 564 7.31 29.96 0.11
CA ALA A 564 6.29 30.43 1.06
C ALA A 564 6.64 30.10 2.53
N GLN A 565 7.19 28.92 2.78
CA GLN A 565 7.67 28.51 4.11
C GLN A 565 8.92 29.29 4.51
N ALA A 566 9.93 29.36 3.64
CA ALA A 566 11.15 30.15 3.91
C ALA A 566 10.81 31.62 4.21
N TYR A 567 9.89 32.20 3.44
CA TYR A 567 9.33 33.52 3.69
C TYR A 567 8.73 33.64 5.09
N SER A 568 7.82 32.72 5.45
CA SER A 568 7.14 32.74 6.75
C SER A 568 8.12 32.58 7.92
N MET A 569 9.09 31.67 7.82
CA MET A 569 10.14 31.48 8.81
C MET A 569 10.99 32.73 9.00
N LEU A 570 11.44 33.35 7.90
CA LEU A 570 12.24 34.58 7.93
C LEU A 570 11.48 35.73 8.60
N MET A 571 10.19 35.89 8.28
CA MET A 571 9.33 36.91 8.89
C MET A 571 9.17 36.69 10.40
N LEU A 572 8.87 35.45 10.82
CA LEU A 572 8.68 35.10 12.24
C LEU A 572 9.95 35.26 13.08
N GLN A 573 11.11 34.92 12.51
CA GLN A 573 12.41 35.08 13.18
C GLN A 573 12.81 36.55 13.35
N ASN A 574 12.27 37.46 12.52
CA ASN A 574 12.67 38.87 12.48
C ASN A 574 11.44 39.81 12.46
N PRO A 575 10.58 39.78 13.49
CA PRO A 575 9.27 40.45 13.46
C PRO A 575 9.37 41.98 13.28
N THR A 576 10.41 42.63 13.82
CA THR A 576 10.62 44.08 13.67
C THR A 576 10.94 44.51 12.24
N TYR A 577 11.60 43.65 11.46
CA TYR A 577 11.87 43.91 10.05
C TYR A 577 10.69 43.49 9.18
N ALA A 578 10.04 42.37 9.50
CA ALA A 578 8.83 41.93 8.85
C ALA A 578 7.72 43.00 8.89
N ALA A 579 7.56 43.71 10.00
CA ALA A 579 6.59 44.81 10.12
C ALA A 579 6.82 45.99 9.14
N GLN A 580 8.01 46.11 8.54
CA GLN A 580 8.35 47.14 7.55
C GLN A 580 8.09 46.67 6.11
N VAL A 581 7.86 45.37 5.90
CA VAL A 581 7.50 44.79 4.61
C VAL A 581 6.03 45.07 4.32
N SER A 582 5.68 45.23 3.03
CA SER A 582 4.28 45.38 2.66
C SER A 582 3.53 44.05 2.81
N ALA A 583 2.43 44.04 3.56
CA ALA A 583 1.53 42.88 3.69
C ALA A 583 1.01 42.36 2.33
N SER A 584 1.01 43.20 1.29
CA SER A 584 0.64 42.78 -0.07
C SER A 584 1.57 41.72 -0.67
N ARG A 585 2.82 41.61 -0.20
CA ARG A 585 3.77 40.59 -0.67
C ARG A 585 3.37 39.21 -0.20
N ALA A 586 3.05 39.06 1.09
CA ALA A 586 2.47 37.82 1.61
C ALA A 586 1.13 37.47 0.92
N ALA A 587 0.27 38.47 0.66
CA ALA A 587 -0.99 38.25 -0.05
C ALA A 587 -0.80 37.73 -1.49
N GLN A 588 0.27 38.12 -2.19
CA GLN A 588 0.61 37.59 -3.51
C GLN A 588 1.04 36.11 -3.43
N ILE A 589 1.86 35.76 -2.44
CA ILE A 589 2.26 34.36 -2.20
C ILE A 589 1.02 33.51 -1.89
N GLU A 590 0.13 34.02 -1.03
CA GLU A 590 -1.12 33.35 -0.66
C GLU A 590 -2.05 33.16 -1.87
N ALA A 591 -2.19 34.18 -2.72
CA ALA A 591 -3.04 34.12 -3.90
C ALA A 591 -2.57 33.03 -4.88
N GLU A 592 -1.25 32.90 -5.09
CA GLU A 592 -0.71 31.84 -5.96
C GLU A 592 -0.89 30.45 -5.34
N GLY A 593 -0.66 30.30 -4.04
CA GLY A 593 -0.90 29.03 -3.35
C GLY A 593 -2.37 28.61 -3.35
N THR A 594 -3.27 29.57 -3.23
CA THR A 594 -4.72 29.33 -3.31
C THR A 594 -5.12 28.88 -4.71
N ARG A 595 -4.58 29.49 -5.77
CA ARG A 595 -4.79 29.05 -7.16
C ARG A 595 -4.32 27.60 -7.37
N ILE A 596 -3.15 27.24 -6.85
CA ILE A 596 -2.63 25.87 -6.90
C ILE A 596 -3.55 24.90 -6.14
N ALA A 597 -3.97 25.28 -4.93
CA ALA A 597 -4.84 24.48 -4.08
C ALA A 597 -6.21 24.23 -4.72
N ASP A 598 -6.83 25.28 -5.27
CA ASP A 598 -8.14 25.20 -5.91
C ASP A 598 -8.09 24.33 -7.17
N LEU A 599 -7.02 24.44 -7.96
CA LEU A 599 -6.82 23.59 -9.12
C LEU A 599 -6.65 22.12 -8.71
N ALA A 600 -5.82 21.83 -7.72
CA ALA A 600 -5.62 20.48 -7.23
C ALA A 600 -6.93 19.88 -6.70
N ALA A 601 -7.63 20.60 -5.84
CA ALA A 601 -8.92 20.19 -5.27
C ALA A 601 -10.03 20.02 -6.32
N SER A 602 -9.94 20.72 -7.46
CA SER A 602 -10.92 20.55 -8.54
C SER A 602 -10.96 19.11 -9.06
N PHE A 603 -9.82 18.42 -9.13
CA PHE A 603 -9.74 17.05 -9.67
C PHE A 603 -10.57 16.02 -8.88
N GLY A 604 -10.78 16.25 -7.59
CA GLY A 604 -11.58 15.39 -6.72
C GLY A 604 -12.99 15.90 -6.44
N ARG A 605 -13.36 17.10 -6.91
CA ARG A 605 -14.64 17.73 -6.57
C ARG A 605 -15.81 16.90 -7.10
N PRO A 606 -16.81 16.53 -6.27
CA PRO A 606 -17.96 15.75 -6.71
C PRO A 606 -18.92 16.56 -7.58
N VAL A 607 -19.76 15.85 -8.34
CA VAL A 607 -20.84 16.43 -9.16
C VAL A 607 -22.13 15.71 -8.79
N ASP A 608 -23.16 16.46 -8.40
CA ASP A 608 -24.49 15.94 -8.02
C ASP A 608 -24.53 14.86 -6.91
N GLY A 609 -23.50 14.82 -6.05
CA GLY A 609 -23.39 13.82 -4.97
C GLY A 609 -22.47 12.64 -5.33
N ASP A 610 -22.20 12.44 -6.61
CA ASP A 610 -21.37 11.34 -7.11
C ASP A 610 -19.92 11.77 -7.36
N ALA A 611 -19.04 10.77 -7.52
CA ALA A 611 -17.69 11.00 -8.04
C ALA A 611 -17.77 11.66 -9.43
N ASN A 612 -16.87 12.62 -9.70
CA ASN A 612 -16.91 13.36 -10.97
C ASN A 612 -16.64 12.49 -12.20
N SER A 613 -17.00 13.01 -13.38
CA SER A 613 -16.89 12.28 -14.64
C SER A 613 -15.44 11.95 -15.05
N LEU A 614 -14.47 12.72 -14.54
CA LEU A 614 -13.05 12.42 -14.68
C LEU A 614 -12.70 11.09 -14.00
N ILE A 615 -13.03 10.92 -12.72
CA ILE A 615 -12.69 9.72 -11.96
C ILE A 615 -13.48 8.51 -12.47
N THR A 616 -14.79 8.66 -12.65
CA THR A 616 -15.65 7.56 -13.14
C THR A 616 -15.25 7.14 -14.54
N GLY A 617 -14.99 8.09 -15.45
CA GLY A 617 -14.52 7.81 -16.81
C GLY A 617 -13.16 7.11 -16.86
N LEU A 618 -12.23 7.44 -15.96
CA LEU A 618 -10.94 6.75 -15.88
C LEU A 618 -11.08 5.31 -15.36
N ILE A 619 -11.98 5.05 -14.41
CA ILE A 619 -12.30 3.69 -13.96
C ILE A 619 -12.92 2.89 -15.11
N ASP A 620 -13.86 3.47 -15.83
CA ASP A 620 -14.50 2.85 -16.99
C ASP A 620 -13.48 2.54 -18.10
N GLU A 621 -12.54 3.45 -18.37
CA GLU A 621 -11.44 3.20 -19.30
C GLU A 621 -10.53 2.06 -18.84
N TYR A 622 -10.24 1.97 -17.54
CA TYR A 622 -9.46 0.87 -16.99
C TYR A 622 -10.19 -0.47 -17.15
N VAL A 623 -11.49 -0.52 -16.85
CA VAL A 623 -12.34 -1.71 -17.02
C VAL A 623 -12.46 -2.08 -18.51
N GLY A 624 -12.66 -1.10 -19.39
CA GLY A 624 -12.68 -1.27 -20.84
C GLY A 624 -11.36 -1.86 -21.36
N ALA A 625 -10.23 -1.32 -20.94
CA ALA A 625 -8.91 -1.83 -21.30
C ALA A 625 -8.65 -3.25 -20.76
N THR A 626 -9.16 -3.57 -19.56
CA THR A 626 -9.14 -4.93 -19.00
C THR A 626 -9.94 -5.91 -19.87
N ASN A 627 -11.09 -5.48 -20.40
CA ASN A 627 -11.90 -6.27 -21.30
C ASN A 627 -11.21 -6.49 -22.67
N GLU A 628 -10.54 -5.45 -23.19
CA GLU A 628 -9.71 -5.57 -24.40
C GLU A 628 -8.54 -6.54 -24.19
N LEU A 629 -7.85 -6.47 -23.04
CA LEU A 629 -6.79 -7.41 -22.68
C LEU A 629 -7.34 -8.84 -22.64
N SER A 630 -8.49 -9.04 -22.00
CA SER A 630 -9.13 -10.36 -21.95
C SER A 630 -9.44 -10.92 -23.34
N ALA A 631 -10.01 -10.10 -24.23
CA ALA A 631 -10.29 -10.48 -25.60
C ALA A 631 -9.00 -10.78 -26.39
N ALA A 632 -7.95 -10.00 -26.19
CA ALA A 632 -6.64 -10.20 -26.81
C ALA A 632 -5.99 -11.52 -26.34
N LEU A 633 -6.03 -11.81 -25.05
CA LEU A 633 -5.51 -13.06 -24.47
C LEU A 633 -6.29 -14.28 -24.95
N ARG A 634 -7.63 -14.19 -25.00
CA ARG A 634 -8.47 -15.25 -25.56
C ARG A 634 -8.14 -15.52 -27.02
N THR A 635 -8.04 -14.47 -27.83
CA THR A 635 -7.70 -14.55 -29.26
C THR A 635 -6.30 -15.13 -29.46
N PHE A 636 -5.34 -14.73 -28.62
CA PHE A 636 -3.99 -15.29 -28.62
C PHE A 636 -4.03 -16.79 -28.29
N ARG A 637 -4.74 -17.19 -27.24
CA ARG A 637 -4.89 -18.61 -26.88
C ARG A 637 -5.47 -19.42 -28.05
N THR A 638 -6.55 -18.95 -28.69
CA THR A 638 -7.19 -19.70 -29.78
C THR A 638 -6.36 -19.72 -31.05
N ASN A 639 -5.80 -18.57 -31.45
CA ASN A 639 -5.17 -18.40 -32.76
C ASN A 639 -3.67 -18.73 -32.75
N GLU A 640 -3.03 -18.60 -31.58
CA GLU A 640 -1.58 -18.78 -31.46
C GLU A 640 -1.19 -20.08 -30.76
N VAL A 641 -1.98 -20.53 -29.78
CA VAL A 641 -1.65 -21.70 -28.95
C VAL A 641 -2.42 -22.94 -29.38
N GLN A 642 -3.74 -22.83 -29.56
CA GLN A 642 -4.62 -23.93 -29.93
C GLN A 642 -4.63 -24.18 -31.44
N VAL A 643 -3.43 -24.41 -31.97
CA VAL A 643 -3.17 -24.61 -33.40
C VAL A 643 -2.35 -25.85 -33.66
N ARG A 644 -2.60 -26.47 -34.80
CA ARG A 644 -1.78 -27.55 -35.34
C ARG A 644 -1.45 -27.25 -36.79
N TRP A 645 -0.23 -27.53 -37.18
CA TRP A 645 0.13 -27.48 -38.59
C TRP A 645 -0.34 -28.74 -39.32
N GLU A 646 -0.96 -28.56 -40.48
CA GLU A 646 -1.54 -29.63 -41.29
C GLU A 646 -1.30 -29.34 -42.78
N PRO A 647 -1.13 -30.36 -43.64
CA PRO A 647 -1.07 -30.15 -45.07
C PRO A 647 -2.44 -29.70 -45.59
N ASP A 648 -2.46 -28.68 -46.44
CA ASP A 648 -3.63 -28.31 -47.23
C ASP A 648 -3.85 -29.31 -48.39
N ALA A 649 -4.84 -29.05 -49.25
CA ALA A 649 -5.15 -29.89 -50.41
C ALA A 649 -3.99 -30.06 -51.40
N ASN A 650 -2.99 -29.17 -51.36
CA ASN A 650 -1.80 -29.18 -52.21
C ASN A 650 -0.57 -29.72 -51.48
N GLY A 651 -0.71 -30.20 -50.25
CA GLY A 651 0.39 -30.71 -49.41
C GLY A 651 1.22 -29.61 -48.73
N VAL A 652 0.81 -28.34 -48.81
CA VAL A 652 1.48 -27.21 -48.18
C VAL A 652 1.09 -27.14 -46.71
N GLN A 653 2.07 -26.98 -45.82
CA GLN A 653 1.78 -26.92 -44.39
C GLN A 653 1.14 -25.59 -44.01
N VAL A 654 -0.08 -25.64 -43.53
CA VAL A 654 -0.86 -24.51 -43.04
C VAL A 654 -1.18 -24.66 -41.56
N ARG A 655 -1.36 -23.53 -40.88
CA ARG A 655 -1.70 -23.51 -39.45
C ARG A 655 -3.21 -23.61 -39.30
N THR A 656 -3.69 -24.73 -38.78
CA THR A 656 -5.12 -24.99 -38.57
C THR A 656 -5.50 -24.77 -37.11
N LEU A 657 -6.54 -23.98 -36.88
CA LEU A 657 -7.15 -23.78 -35.55
C LEU A 657 -7.75 -25.09 -35.04
N LYS A 658 -7.54 -25.39 -33.77
CA LYS A 658 -8.06 -26.58 -33.08
C LYS A 658 -8.80 -26.15 -31.83
N ASN A 659 -10.05 -26.55 -31.67
CA ASN A 659 -10.80 -26.29 -30.44
C ASN A 659 -10.74 -27.52 -29.52
N TYR A 660 -9.89 -27.46 -28.49
CA TYR A 660 -9.73 -28.51 -27.48
C TYR A 660 -9.55 -27.89 -26.11
N ASP A 661 -9.92 -28.60 -25.05
CA ASP A 661 -9.72 -28.10 -23.69
C ASP A 661 -8.23 -28.11 -23.32
N LEU A 662 -7.62 -26.91 -23.29
CA LEU A 662 -6.22 -26.72 -22.95
C LEU A 662 -5.95 -26.94 -21.45
N PHE A 663 -6.95 -26.77 -20.61
CA PHE A 663 -6.83 -26.80 -19.15
C PHE A 663 -7.59 -27.97 -18.51
N TRP A 664 -7.84 -29.02 -19.29
CA TRP A 664 -8.54 -30.23 -18.85
C TRP A 664 -7.95 -30.83 -17.56
N ASP A 665 -8.85 -31.21 -16.66
CA ASP A 665 -8.58 -31.87 -15.37
C ASP A 665 -9.12 -33.32 -15.36
N THR A 666 -8.38 -34.28 -14.80
CA THR A 666 -8.79 -35.70 -14.79
C THR A 666 -10.01 -36.00 -13.95
N ASP A 667 -10.38 -35.11 -13.04
CA ASP A 667 -11.61 -35.23 -12.25
C ASP A 667 -12.85 -34.93 -13.09
N GLN A 668 -12.67 -34.36 -14.29
CA GLN A 668 -13.73 -34.07 -15.25
C GLN A 668 -13.59 -34.94 -16.51
N GLN A 669 -14.73 -35.33 -17.06
CA GLN A 669 -14.77 -36.07 -18.32
C GLN A 669 -14.19 -35.21 -19.45
N LEU A 670 -13.15 -35.70 -20.13
CA LEU A 670 -12.55 -35.02 -21.28
C LEU A 670 -13.61 -34.77 -22.36
N ALA A 671 -13.79 -33.51 -22.75
CA ALA A 671 -14.73 -33.11 -23.79
C ALA A 671 -14.39 -33.79 -25.14
N PRO A 672 -15.38 -34.20 -25.94
CA PRO A 672 -15.14 -34.91 -27.19
C PRO A 672 -14.58 -33.99 -28.28
N ALA A 673 -13.37 -34.27 -28.77
CA ALA A 673 -12.78 -33.57 -29.92
C ALA A 673 -13.39 -34.04 -31.27
N PRO A 674 -13.44 -33.20 -32.32
CA PRO A 674 -13.92 -33.61 -33.64
C PRO A 674 -13.20 -34.87 -34.15
N ALA A 675 -13.96 -35.83 -34.69
CA ALA A 675 -13.40 -37.05 -35.27
C ALA A 675 -13.03 -36.85 -36.75
N LYS A 676 -12.05 -37.62 -37.21
CA LYS A 676 -11.75 -37.76 -38.65
C LYS A 676 -13.00 -38.29 -39.38
N ALA A 677 -13.20 -37.87 -40.63
CA ALA A 677 -14.20 -38.48 -41.49
C ALA A 677 -13.91 -39.98 -41.70
N ASP A 678 -14.94 -40.81 -41.59
CA ASP A 678 -14.82 -42.26 -41.76
C ASP A 678 -14.58 -42.64 -43.22
N GLU A 679 -13.72 -43.64 -43.48
CA GLU A 679 -13.54 -44.20 -44.82
C GLU A 679 -14.77 -45.02 -45.26
N ALA A 680 -15.00 -45.14 -46.58
CA ALA A 680 -16.10 -45.94 -47.11
C ALA A 680 -15.88 -47.46 -46.93
N THR A 681 -14.62 -47.89 -46.91
CA THR A 681 -14.20 -49.29 -46.82
C THR A 681 -13.25 -49.53 -45.64
N VAL A 682 -13.18 -50.77 -45.19
CA VAL A 682 -12.26 -51.26 -44.15
C VAL A 682 -11.33 -52.29 -44.79
N PRO A 683 -10.01 -52.08 -44.79
CA PRO A 683 -9.05 -53.06 -45.28
C PRO A 683 -8.86 -54.22 -44.29
N SER A 684 -8.41 -55.37 -44.76
CA SER A 684 -7.89 -56.43 -43.90
C SER A 684 -6.63 -55.92 -43.18
N CYS A 685 -6.34 -56.45 -41.99
CA CYS A 685 -5.17 -55.97 -41.21
C CYS A 685 -3.83 -56.30 -41.89
N ASP A 686 -3.81 -57.24 -42.85
CA ASP A 686 -2.68 -57.54 -43.73
C ASP A 686 -2.63 -56.66 -45.01
N GLY A 687 -3.67 -55.85 -45.26
CA GLY A 687 -3.75 -54.88 -46.36
C GLY A 687 -4.21 -55.42 -47.72
N ASN A 688 -4.47 -56.72 -47.86
CA ASN A 688 -4.66 -57.36 -49.16
C ASN A 688 -6.10 -57.29 -49.72
N ARG A 689 -7.11 -57.01 -48.88
CA ARG A 689 -8.53 -56.98 -49.27
C ARG A 689 -9.27 -55.86 -48.56
N GLN A 690 -10.45 -55.49 -49.06
CA GLN A 690 -11.30 -54.47 -48.44
C GLN A 690 -12.77 -54.90 -48.42
N ILE A 691 -13.49 -54.45 -47.40
CA ILE A 691 -14.94 -54.65 -47.24
C ILE A 691 -15.63 -53.30 -47.01
N ASP A 692 -16.91 -53.16 -47.40
CA ASP A 692 -17.67 -51.94 -47.08
C ASP A 692 -17.80 -51.72 -45.58
N ARG A 693 -17.63 -50.49 -45.09
CA ARG A 693 -17.68 -50.18 -43.65
C ARG A 693 -19.11 -50.32 -43.07
N PRO A 694 -19.31 -51.03 -41.94
CA PRO A 694 -20.60 -51.07 -41.24
C PRO A 694 -20.82 -49.79 -40.41
N SER A 695 -22.07 -49.41 -40.16
CA SER A 695 -22.43 -48.12 -39.53
C SER A 695 -21.99 -47.98 -38.06
N ASN A 696 -21.72 -49.08 -37.36
CA ASN A 696 -21.23 -49.11 -35.98
C ASN A 696 -19.69 -49.03 -35.85
N VAL A 697 -18.98 -48.96 -36.97
CA VAL A 697 -17.53 -48.73 -37.03
C VAL A 697 -17.31 -47.30 -37.48
N ARG A 698 -16.97 -46.43 -36.55
CA ARG A 698 -16.76 -44.99 -36.78
C ARG A 698 -15.65 -44.46 -35.88
N TYR A 699 -14.98 -43.38 -36.28
CA TYR A 699 -13.95 -42.74 -35.47
C TYR A 699 -14.50 -41.95 -34.28
N ASP A 700 -15.73 -41.44 -34.36
CA ASP A 700 -16.39 -40.73 -33.25
C ASP A 700 -16.74 -41.65 -32.06
N LEU A 701 -16.73 -42.96 -32.30
CA LEU A 701 -16.96 -44.04 -31.36
C LEU A 701 -15.68 -44.51 -30.62
N MET A 702 -14.51 -43.93 -30.96
CA MET A 702 -13.25 -44.14 -30.22
C MET A 702 -13.23 -43.34 -28.91
N SER A 703 -12.28 -43.63 -28.02
CA SER A 703 -12.13 -42.91 -26.75
C SER A 703 -11.81 -41.42 -26.97
N ASN A 704 -12.23 -40.56 -26.03
CA ASN A 704 -11.96 -39.13 -26.11
C ASN A 704 -10.45 -38.82 -26.05
N VAL A 705 -9.65 -39.64 -25.37
CA VAL A 705 -8.18 -39.51 -25.35
C VAL A 705 -7.60 -39.68 -26.74
N VAL A 706 -7.99 -40.76 -27.45
CA VAL A 706 -7.54 -41.01 -28.82
C VAL A 706 -8.03 -39.93 -29.78
N ARG A 707 -9.29 -39.50 -29.66
CA ARG A 707 -9.85 -38.43 -30.48
C ARG A 707 -9.11 -37.11 -30.28
N THR A 708 -8.83 -36.71 -29.05
CA THR A 708 -8.12 -35.47 -28.74
C THR A 708 -6.67 -35.52 -29.23
N LEU A 709 -5.97 -36.64 -29.05
CA LEU A 709 -4.63 -36.81 -29.61
C LEU A 709 -4.66 -36.74 -31.15
N GLN A 710 -5.55 -37.47 -31.80
CA GLN A 710 -5.71 -37.42 -33.25
C GLN A 710 -6.07 -36.03 -33.77
N TYR A 711 -6.84 -35.24 -33.01
CA TYR A 711 -7.32 -33.93 -33.42
C TYR A 711 -6.30 -32.80 -33.17
N ALA A 712 -5.58 -32.82 -32.04
CA ALA A 712 -4.79 -31.67 -31.56
C ALA A 712 -3.29 -31.94 -31.38
N TYR A 713 -2.88 -33.19 -31.15
CA TYR A 713 -1.50 -33.49 -30.77
C TYR A 713 -0.50 -33.13 -31.88
N THR A 714 0.61 -32.53 -31.45
CA THR A 714 1.85 -32.39 -32.20
C THR A 714 3.00 -32.42 -31.21
N PRO A 715 4.11 -33.12 -31.53
CA PRO A 715 5.25 -33.24 -30.61
C PRO A 715 5.96 -31.91 -30.35
N ARG A 716 5.88 -30.93 -31.26
CA ARG A 716 6.46 -29.59 -31.12
C ARG A 716 5.46 -28.50 -31.54
N HIS A 717 5.47 -27.38 -30.81
CA HIS A 717 4.59 -26.23 -31.03
C HIS A 717 4.95 -25.45 -32.31
N ASP A 718 6.25 -25.33 -32.64
CA ASP A 718 6.77 -24.31 -33.56
C ASP A 718 7.30 -24.82 -34.92
N GLU A 719 7.03 -26.05 -35.33
CA GLU A 719 7.60 -26.62 -36.56
C GLU A 719 6.63 -26.80 -37.75
N PRO A 720 6.96 -26.19 -38.92
CA PRO A 720 6.91 -26.83 -40.26
C PRO A 720 8.20 -26.60 -41.08
N PRO A 721 8.47 -27.32 -42.20
CA PRO A 721 8.60 -28.74 -42.46
C PRO A 721 10.02 -29.07 -43.00
N ALA A 722 10.90 -29.65 -42.19
CA ALA A 722 12.03 -30.41 -42.73
C ALA A 722 11.73 -31.90 -42.60
N GLY A 723 10.91 -32.40 -43.54
CA GLY A 723 10.83 -33.80 -43.97
C GLY A 723 10.85 -34.88 -42.89
N VAL A 724 9.78 -34.99 -42.10
CA VAL A 724 9.03 -36.22 -41.73
C VAL A 724 8.08 -35.79 -40.61
N ARG A 725 6.77 -35.82 -40.87
CA ARG A 725 5.75 -35.45 -39.87
C ARG A 725 5.14 -36.68 -39.25
N GLU A 726 5.43 -36.85 -37.97
CA GLU A 726 4.87 -37.86 -37.09
C GLU A 726 3.53 -37.35 -36.50
N LEU A 727 2.49 -37.25 -37.34
CA LEU A 727 1.14 -36.97 -36.86
C LEU A 727 0.46 -38.26 -36.39
N PRO A 728 -0.42 -38.19 -35.38
CA PRO A 728 -1.19 -39.35 -34.99
C PRO A 728 -2.17 -39.75 -36.08
N GLU A 729 -2.27 -41.06 -36.30
CA GLU A 729 -3.14 -41.64 -37.30
C GLU A 729 -4.17 -42.53 -36.64
N VAL A 730 -5.37 -42.51 -37.23
CA VAL A 730 -6.44 -43.45 -36.95
C VAL A 730 -6.76 -44.20 -38.22
N GLY A 731 -7.12 -45.47 -38.05
CA GLY A 731 -7.45 -46.38 -39.13
C GLY A 731 -8.47 -47.41 -38.69
N HIS A 732 -9.08 -48.07 -39.66
CA HIS A 732 -9.78 -49.33 -39.44
C HIS A 732 -9.00 -50.47 -40.08
N CYS A 733 -9.08 -51.66 -39.48
CA CYS A 733 -8.78 -52.90 -40.20
C CYS A 733 -9.62 -54.05 -39.67
N TYR A 734 -9.78 -55.11 -40.46
CA TYR A 734 -10.50 -56.30 -40.03
C TYR A 734 -9.62 -57.56 -40.04
N THR A 735 -9.97 -58.52 -39.19
CA THR A 735 -9.37 -59.85 -39.14
C THR A 735 -10.48 -60.89 -39.07
N PRO A 736 -10.70 -61.68 -40.12
CA PRO A 736 -11.58 -62.83 -40.06
C PRO A 736 -10.80 -64.04 -39.55
N SER A 737 -11.47 -64.90 -38.79
CA SER A 737 -10.89 -66.13 -38.28
C SER A 737 -11.94 -67.21 -38.13
N TRP A 738 -11.52 -68.47 -38.24
CA TRP A 738 -12.35 -69.60 -37.87
C TRP A 738 -12.24 -69.84 -36.37
N VAL A 739 -13.39 -69.87 -35.70
CA VAL A 739 -13.52 -70.47 -34.37
C VAL A 739 -14.08 -71.87 -34.59
N TYR A 740 -13.19 -72.87 -34.61
CA TYR A 740 -13.57 -74.26 -34.81
C TYR A 740 -14.40 -74.78 -33.64
N THR A 741 -15.50 -75.45 -33.95
CA THR A 741 -16.53 -75.79 -32.96
C THR A 741 -16.75 -77.30 -32.83
N ARG A 742 -16.68 -78.05 -33.94
CA ARG A 742 -16.85 -79.50 -33.93
C ARG A 742 -16.38 -80.16 -35.23
N THR A 743 -16.03 -81.44 -35.11
CA THR A 743 -15.78 -82.34 -36.23
C THR A 743 -16.80 -83.49 -36.14
N THR A 744 -17.39 -83.88 -37.26
CA THR A 744 -18.33 -85.02 -37.31
C THR A 744 -17.85 -86.06 -38.31
N GLY A 745 -17.85 -87.33 -37.90
CA GLY A 745 -17.60 -88.47 -38.77
C GLY A 745 -17.77 -89.79 -37.99
N TYR A 746 -18.48 -90.75 -38.58
CA TYR A 746 -18.54 -92.14 -38.10
C TYR A 746 -18.56 -93.09 -39.31
N GLY A 747 -17.58 -94.00 -39.36
CA GLY A 747 -17.72 -95.31 -40.02
C GLY A 747 -17.49 -95.44 -41.52
N THR A 748 -17.49 -94.39 -42.35
CA THR A 748 -17.32 -94.54 -43.82
C THR A 748 -16.66 -93.32 -44.50
N GLY A 749 -15.35 -93.14 -44.34
CA GLY A 749 -14.52 -92.32 -45.23
C GLY A 749 -14.62 -90.78 -45.14
N VAL A 750 -15.72 -90.20 -44.65
CA VAL A 750 -15.97 -88.74 -44.71
C VAL A 750 -15.88 -88.07 -43.34
N ILE A 751 -14.95 -87.12 -43.19
CA ILE A 751 -14.81 -86.24 -42.02
C ILE A 751 -15.24 -84.82 -42.40
N ARG A 752 -16.21 -84.26 -41.66
CA ARG A 752 -16.67 -82.87 -41.86
C ARG A 752 -16.21 -81.98 -40.70
N HIS A 753 -15.64 -80.84 -41.05
CA HIS A 753 -15.20 -79.83 -40.10
C HIS A 753 -16.19 -78.67 -40.09
N TYR A 754 -16.65 -78.28 -38.90
CA TYR A 754 -17.53 -77.14 -38.70
C TYR A 754 -16.80 -76.04 -37.92
N GLY A 755 -17.05 -74.81 -38.34
CA GLY A 755 -16.46 -73.61 -37.79
C GLY A 755 -17.46 -72.47 -37.77
N LYS A 756 -17.28 -71.56 -36.83
CA LYS A 756 -17.97 -70.27 -36.80
C LYS A 756 -17.04 -69.21 -37.35
N LEU A 757 -17.50 -68.50 -38.38
CA LEU A 757 -16.76 -67.33 -38.86
C LEU A 757 -16.83 -66.25 -37.78
N ARG A 758 -15.67 -65.78 -37.32
CA ARG A 758 -15.55 -64.63 -36.42
C ARG A 758 -14.91 -63.48 -37.19
N LEU A 759 -15.57 -62.33 -37.21
CA LEU A 759 -15.03 -61.10 -37.75
C LEU A 759 -14.76 -60.12 -36.61
N GLN A 760 -13.53 -59.64 -36.56
CA GLN A 760 -13.13 -58.54 -35.69
C GLN A 760 -12.81 -57.33 -36.57
N ILE A 761 -13.47 -56.20 -36.31
CA ILE A 761 -13.11 -54.90 -36.90
C ILE A 761 -12.47 -54.05 -35.81
N HIS A 762 -11.21 -53.68 -36.03
CA HIS A 762 -10.41 -52.89 -35.12
C HIS A 762 -10.39 -51.42 -35.56
N SER A 763 -10.83 -50.53 -34.69
CA SER A 763 -10.50 -49.10 -34.76
C SER A 763 -9.16 -48.92 -34.07
N ARG A 764 -8.13 -48.59 -34.86
CA ARG A 764 -6.74 -48.55 -34.44
C ARG A 764 -6.19 -47.14 -34.45
N PHE A 765 -5.23 -46.90 -33.57
CA PHE A 765 -4.51 -45.64 -33.38
C PHE A 765 -3.01 -45.90 -33.37
N ARG A 766 -2.23 -44.96 -33.91
CA ARG A 766 -0.79 -44.88 -33.69
C ARG A 766 -0.40 -43.41 -33.54
N LEU A 767 0.52 -43.14 -32.63
CA LEU A 767 0.92 -41.76 -32.32
C LEU A 767 1.74 -41.13 -33.45
N ASN A 768 2.42 -41.96 -34.25
CA ASN A 768 3.14 -41.58 -35.46
C ASN A 768 3.24 -42.77 -36.43
N SER A 769 3.79 -42.53 -37.62
CA SER A 769 3.92 -43.56 -38.66
C SER A 769 4.98 -44.63 -38.37
N THR A 770 5.92 -44.36 -37.45
CA THR A 770 7.01 -45.26 -37.06
C THR A 770 6.61 -46.24 -35.95
N LEU A 771 5.55 -45.92 -35.19
CA LEU A 771 5.01 -46.75 -34.11
C LEU A 771 3.98 -47.77 -34.63
N PRO A 772 3.88 -48.94 -33.97
CA PRO A 772 2.90 -49.95 -34.34
C PRO A 772 1.47 -49.48 -34.07
N TRP A 773 0.53 -49.98 -34.88
CA TRP A 773 -0.89 -49.81 -34.65
C TRP A 773 -1.33 -50.45 -33.34
N GLN A 774 -2.12 -49.72 -32.55
CA GLN A 774 -2.72 -50.20 -31.31
C GLN A 774 -4.25 -50.11 -31.40
N ASN A 775 -4.95 -51.15 -30.95
CA ASN A 775 -6.41 -51.20 -31.03
C ASN A 775 -7.03 -50.33 -29.94
N SER A 776 -7.80 -49.31 -30.33
CA SER A 776 -8.57 -48.46 -29.40
C SER A 776 -9.96 -49.04 -29.12
N ARG A 777 -10.58 -49.65 -30.12
CA ARG A 777 -11.89 -50.30 -30.01
C ARG A 777 -11.96 -51.47 -30.96
N THR A 778 -12.53 -52.59 -30.53
CA THR A 778 -12.75 -53.77 -31.38
C THR A 778 -14.24 -54.11 -31.40
N ALA A 779 -14.83 -54.16 -32.59
CA ALA A 779 -16.17 -54.69 -32.81
C ALA A 779 -16.06 -56.16 -33.24
N ASP A 780 -16.69 -57.05 -32.50
CA ASP A 780 -16.59 -58.50 -32.66
C ASP A 780 -17.96 -59.09 -32.96
N PHE A 781 -18.03 -59.90 -34.02
CA PHE A 781 -19.22 -60.67 -34.33
C PHE A 781 -18.83 -62.07 -34.79
N THR A 782 -19.60 -63.06 -34.34
CA THR A 782 -19.42 -64.46 -34.70
C THR A 782 -20.71 -65.00 -35.32
N TRP A 783 -20.65 -65.45 -36.57
CA TRP A 783 -21.79 -66.07 -37.24
C TRP A 783 -22.10 -67.47 -36.65
N PRO A 784 -23.31 -68.00 -36.87
CA PRO A 784 -23.64 -69.39 -36.56
C PRO A 784 -22.71 -70.40 -37.24
N ASP A 785 -22.70 -71.62 -36.70
CA ASP A 785 -21.84 -72.74 -37.13
C ASP A 785 -22.13 -73.17 -38.58
N GLU A 786 -21.09 -73.36 -39.40
CA GLU A 786 -21.21 -73.85 -40.78
C GLU A 786 -20.12 -74.88 -41.14
N GLN A 787 -20.34 -75.65 -42.19
CA GLN A 787 -19.36 -76.61 -42.70
C GLN A 787 -18.25 -75.87 -43.45
N VAL A 788 -17.00 -75.99 -42.97
CA VAL A 788 -15.83 -75.28 -43.53
C VAL A 788 -15.17 -76.08 -44.65
N TYR A 789 -15.02 -77.40 -44.45
CA TYR A 789 -14.51 -78.35 -45.44
C TYR A 789 -14.80 -79.80 -45.06
N GLN A 790 -14.57 -80.69 -46.03
CA GLN A 790 -14.74 -82.13 -45.91
C GLN A 790 -13.47 -82.85 -46.38
N VAL A 791 -13.03 -83.85 -45.62
CA VAL A 791 -11.96 -84.78 -46.01
C VAL A 791 -12.61 -86.12 -46.35
N ASP A 792 -12.43 -86.59 -47.58
CA ASP A 792 -12.85 -87.93 -48.02
C ASP A 792 -11.61 -88.84 -48.15
N CYS A 793 -11.45 -89.77 -47.21
CA CYS A 793 -10.32 -90.68 -47.12
C CYS A 793 -10.44 -91.89 -48.08
N GLU A 794 -11.56 -92.11 -48.76
CA GLU A 794 -11.74 -93.25 -49.67
C GLU A 794 -11.31 -92.95 -51.12
N PHE A 795 -11.30 -91.68 -51.55
CA PHE A 795 -11.05 -91.30 -52.95
C PHE A 795 -9.96 -90.23 -53.19
N PHE A 796 -9.14 -89.88 -52.19
CA PHE A 796 -8.09 -88.84 -52.26
C PHE A 796 -8.57 -87.43 -52.66
N ASN A 797 -9.88 -87.18 -52.75
CA ASN A 797 -10.45 -85.85 -53.04
C ASN A 797 -10.70 -85.11 -51.72
N CYS A 798 -9.77 -84.22 -51.36
CA CYS A 798 -9.97 -83.26 -50.28
C CYS A 798 -10.58 -81.97 -50.85
N ASP A 799 -11.74 -81.55 -50.33
CA ASP A 799 -12.17 -80.16 -50.53
C ASP A 799 -11.13 -79.24 -49.85
N SER A 800 -10.71 -78.18 -50.53
CA SER A 800 -9.87 -77.18 -49.91
C SER A 800 -10.62 -76.47 -48.79
N GLU A 801 -10.00 -76.28 -47.63
CA GLU A 801 -10.54 -75.45 -46.55
C GLU A 801 -11.02 -74.10 -47.09
N THR A 802 -12.31 -73.78 -46.89
CA THR A 802 -12.82 -72.43 -47.17
C THR A 802 -12.08 -71.48 -46.23
N SER A 803 -11.25 -70.58 -46.77
CA SER A 803 -10.51 -69.66 -45.90
C SER A 803 -11.47 -68.67 -45.22
N PRO A 804 -11.12 -68.12 -44.03
CA PRO A 804 -11.94 -67.11 -43.37
C PRO A 804 -12.29 -65.93 -44.29
N GLU A 805 -11.35 -65.48 -45.10
CA GLU A 805 -11.54 -64.44 -46.13
C GLU A 805 -12.58 -64.82 -47.19
N GLN A 806 -12.55 -66.07 -47.69
CA GLN A 806 -13.51 -66.53 -48.69
C GLN A 806 -14.93 -66.58 -48.09
N ALA A 807 -15.07 -67.11 -46.87
CA ALA A 807 -16.34 -67.13 -46.16
C ALA A 807 -16.87 -65.72 -45.87
N LEU A 808 -15.99 -64.81 -45.44
CA LEU A 808 -16.36 -63.40 -45.24
C LEU A 808 -16.84 -62.75 -46.52
N THR A 809 -16.14 -62.95 -47.64
CA THR A 809 -16.50 -62.35 -48.94
C THR A 809 -17.91 -62.77 -49.39
N GLN A 810 -18.28 -64.04 -49.17
CA GLN A 810 -19.61 -64.56 -49.49
C GLN A 810 -20.70 -64.00 -48.57
N LYS A 811 -20.40 -63.85 -47.27
CA LYS A 811 -21.39 -63.40 -46.27
C LYS A 811 -21.51 -61.89 -46.16
N TRP A 812 -20.50 -61.11 -46.53
CA TRP A 812 -20.48 -59.67 -46.24
C TRP A 812 -21.63 -58.85 -46.86
N PRO A 813 -22.09 -59.09 -48.11
CA PRO A 813 -23.15 -58.28 -48.72
C PRO A 813 -24.45 -58.22 -47.89
N THR A 814 -24.84 -59.34 -47.26
CA THR A 814 -26.00 -59.41 -46.35
C THR A 814 -25.60 -59.34 -44.87
N GLY A 815 -24.37 -59.73 -44.54
CA GLY A 815 -23.80 -59.75 -43.19
C GLY A 815 -23.41 -58.38 -42.65
N ARG A 816 -23.19 -57.37 -43.51
CA ARG A 816 -22.82 -56.00 -43.10
C ARG A 816 -23.85 -55.37 -42.15
N SER A 817 -25.14 -55.48 -42.47
CA SER A 817 -26.22 -54.93 -41.62
C SER A 817 -26.35 -55.72 -40.32
N THR A 818 -26.19 -57.05 -40.39
CA THR A 818 -26.20 -57.93 -39.22
C THR A 818 -25.06 -57.60 -38.26
N PHE A 819 -23.85 -57.39 -38.78
CA PHE A 819 -22.69 -56.94 -38.01
C PHE A 819 -22.95 -55.57 -37.38
N ALA A 820 -23.52 -54.63 -38.14
CA ALA A 820 -23.79 -53.29 -37.64
C ALA A 820 -24.70 -53.27 -36.41
N VAL A 821 -25.68 -54.17 -36.36
CA VAL A 821 -26.67 -54.26 -35.27
C VAL A 821 -26.21 -55.17 -34.13
N SER A 822 -25.49 -56.25 -34.44
CA SER A 822 -25.28 -57.36 -33.49
C SER A 822 -23.84 -57.52 -33.01
N ALA A 823 -22.87 -56.80 -33.57
CA ALA A 823 -21.49 -56.88 -33.11
C ALA A 823 -21.34 -56.30 -31.70
N THR A 824 -20.59 -56.99 -30.85
CA THR A 824 -20.21 -56.51 -29.52
C THR A 824 -18.97 -55.65 -29.65
N ALA A 825 -19.05 -54.38 -29.24
CA ALA A 825 -17.92 -53.46 -29.30
C ALA A 825 -17.28 -53.25 -27.94
N VAL A 826 -15.96 -53.48 -27.85
CA VAL A 826 -15.18 -53.37 -26.61
C VAL A 826 -14.13 -52.25 -26.75
N PRO A 827 -14.20 -51.18 -25.94
CA PRO A 827 -13.14 -50.18 -25.83
C PRO A 827 -11.89 -50.75 -25.15
N ASN A 828 -10.70 -50.29 -25.55
CA ASN A 828 -9.43 -50.65 -24.93
C ASN A 828 -9.01 -49.58 -23.91
N THR A 829 -9.41 -49.76 -22.65
CA THR A 829 -9.07 -48.83 -21.55
C THR A 829 -7.58 -48.84 -21.17
N ALA A 830 -6.85 -49.93 -21.46
CA ALA A 830 -5.42 -50.01 -21.23
C ALA A 830 -4.65 -49.07 -22.18
N LEU A 831 -5.12 -48.93 -23.42
CA LEU A 831 -4.59 -47.94 -24.36
C LEU A 831 -4.76 -46.52 -23.82
N ASP A 832 -5.96 -46.16 -23.36
CA ASP A 832 -6.24 -44.83 -22.81
C ASP A 832 -5.35 -44.52 -21.60
N THR A 833 -5.14 -45.51 -20.73
CA THR A 833 -4.23 -45.39 -19.58
C THR A 833 -2.79 -45.11 -20.04
N SER A 834 -2.33 -45.77 -21.11
CA SER A 834 -0.98 -45.56 -21.65
C SER A 834 -0.81 -44.22 -22.38
N LEU A 835 -1.88 -43.68 -23.00
CA LEU A 835 -1.86 -42.44 -23.78
C LEU A 835 -2.13 -41.19 -22.93
N THR A 836 -2.74 -41.34 -21.77
CA THR A 836 -3.05 -40.21 -20.86
C THR A 836 -1.81 -39.40 -20.47
N PRO A 837 -0.65 -39.99 -20.12
CA PRO A 837 0.59 -39.24 -19.88
C PRO A 837 1.05 -38.43 -21.10
N THR A 838 0.91 -38.97 -22.31
CA THR A 838 1.25 -38.28 -23.57
C THR A 838 0.35 -37.07 -23.79
N LEU A 839 -0.97 -37.24 -23.63
CA LEU A 839 -1.92 -36.13 -23.72
C LEU A 839 -1.60 -35.05 -22.67
N ARG A 840 -1.28 -35.45 -21.44
CA ARG A 840 -0.91 -34.53 -20.35
C ARG A 840 0.36 -33.74 -20.68
N GLY A 841 1.42 -34.41 -21.11
CA GLY A 841 2.68 -33.74 -21.49
C GLY A 841 2.46 -32.74 -22.63
N PHE A 842 1.64 -33.10 -23.61
CA PHE A 842 1.23 -32.20 -24.68
C PHE A 842 0.50 -30.94 -24.16
N LEU A 843 -0.54 -31.10 -23.33
CA LEU A 843 -1.29 -29.97 -22.79
C LEU A 843 -0.40 -29.06 -21.90
N GLN A 844 0.44 -29.65 -21.04
CA GLN A 844 1.36 -28.89 -20.19
C GLN A 844 2.39 -28.10 -20.99
N ALA A 845 2.96 -28.69 -22.04
CA ALA A 845 3.87 -27.97 -22.94
C ALA A 845 3.17 -26.80 -23.63
N ARG A 846 1.90 -26.95 -24.02
CA ARG A 846 1.09 -25.87 -24.59
C ARG A 846 0.77 -24.77 -23.58
N GLN A 847 0.39 -25.12 -22.35
CA GLN A 847 0.13 -24.17 -21.27
C GLN A 847 1.40 -23.36 -20.94
N LYS A 848 2.54 -24.02 -20.77
CA LYS A 848 3.82 -23.33 -20.56
C LYS A 848 4.15 -22.38 -21.71
N SER A 849 4.03 -22.85 -22.96
CA SER A 849 4.30 -22.03 -24.14
C SER A 849 3.38 -20.81 -24.23
N MET A 850 2.10 -20.96 -23.88
CA MET A 850 1.16 -19.84 -23.78
C MET A 850 1.68 -18.80 -22.78
N TYR A 851 2.00 -19.20 -21.55
CA TYR A 851 2.44 -18.29 -20.52
C TYR A 851 3.78 -17.60 -20.83
N ASP A 852 4.73 -18.33 -21.41
CA ASP A 852 6.00 -17.74 -21.89
C ASP A 852 5.76 -16.65 -22.94
N ARG A 853 4.89 -16.92 -23.92
CA ARG A 853 4.63 -15.96 -25.00
C ARG A 853 3.81 -14.77 -24.53
N VAL A 854 2.83 -14.96 -23.64
CA VAL A 854 2.07 -13.84 -23.07
C VAL A 854 2.99 -12.94 -22.24
N ARG A 855 3.93 -13.52 -21.46
CA ARG A 855 5.01 -12.75 -20.82
C ARG A 855 5.77 -11.94 -21.87
N ASP A 856 6.23 -12.55 -22.95
CA ASP A 856 7.01 -11.84 -23.97
C ASP A 856 6.17 -10.73 -24.64
N LEU A 857 4.91 -11.01 -24.98
CA LEU A 857 3.95 -10.01 -25.48
C LEU A 857 3.77 -8.84 -24.52
N SER A 858 3.79 -9.07 -23.20
CA SER A 858 3.65 -7.98 -22.21
C SER A 858 4.80 -6.97 -22.23
N THR A 859 5.92 -7.30 -22.88
CA THR A 859 7.11 -6.44 -23.03
C THR A 859 7.26 -5.84 -24.43
N GLN A 860 6.39 -6.22 -25.38
CA GLN A 860 6.47 -5.72 -26.75
C GLN A 860 5.90 -4.30 -26.87
N VAL A 861 6.33 -3.58 -27.91
CA VAL A 861 5.92 -2.20 -28.18
C VAL A 861 4.56 -2.13 -28.90
N SER A 862 4.20 -3.16 -29.67
CA SER A 862 3.01 -3.16 -30.52
C SER A 862 2.30 -4.51 -30.53
N GLY A 863 1.00 -4.48 -30.81
CA GLY A 863 0.11 -5.64 -30.84
C GLY A 863 -1.09 -5.48 -29.90
N PRO A 864 -2.09 -6.37 -29.97
CA PRO A 864 -3.32 -6.24 -29.18
C PRO A 864 -3.09 -6.28 -27.67
N VAL A 865 -2.19 -7.16 -27.19
CA VAL A 865 -1.86 -7.27 -25.75
C VAL A 865 -1.13 -6.02 -25.25
N PRO A 866 0.00 -5.58 -25.85
CA PRO A 866 0.63 -4.29 -25.50
C PRO A 866 -0.31 -3.08 -25.54
N ALA A 867 -1.19 -3.01 -26.53
CA ALA A 867 -2.12 -1.88 -26.68
C ALA A 867 -3.11 -1.81 -25.51
N ALA A 868 -3.69 -2.95 -25.12
CA ALA A 868 -4.59 -3.04 -23.97
C ALA A 868 -3.85 -2.73 -22.65
N LEU A 869 -2.65 -3.29 -22.46
CA LEU A 869 -1.81 -3.01 -21.28
C LEU A 869 -1.43 -1.54 -21.19
N LYS A 870 -1.12 -0.88 -22.31
CA LYS A 870 -0.84 0.55 -22.35
C LYS A 870 -2.05 1.35 -21.85
N LYS A 871 -3.25 1.07 -22.35
CA LYS A 871 -4.48 1.75 -21.90
C LYS A 871 -4.73 1.53 -20.40
N MET A 872 -4.58 0.29 -19.90
CA MET A 872 -4.70 -0.01 -18.47
C MET A 872 -3.70 0.81 -17.64
N ASN A 873 -2.44 0.86 -18.05
CA ASN A 873 -1.40 1.63 -17.38
C ASN A 873 -1.70 3.12 -17.38
N THR A 874 -2.16 3.67 -18.52
CA THR A 874 -2.50 5.10 -18.64
C THR A 874 -3.67 5.47 -17.72
N ALA A 875 -4.75 4.70 -17.74
CA ALA A 875 -5.90 4.93 -16.86
C ALA A 875 -5.51 4.84 -15.38
N ALA A 876 -4.78 3.79 -14.99
CA ALA A 876 -4.32 3.61 -13.60
C ALA A 876 -3.37 4.73 -13.15
N ARG A 877 -2.40 5.14 -13.98
CA ARG A 877 -1.45 6.21 -13.64
C ARG A 877 -2.14 7.57 -13.51
N LEU A 878 -3.16 7.84 -14.34
CA LEU A 878 -3.98 9.03 -14.23
C LEU A 878 -4.84 9.01 -12.97
N LEU A 879 -5.51 7.89 -12.65
CA LEU A 879 -6.26 7.73 -11.39
C LEU A 879 -5.36 7.99 -10.18
N GLN A 880 -4.17 7.41 -10.16
CA GLN A 880 -3.17 7.65 -9.12
C GLN A 880 -2.81 9.14 -8.99
N ALA A 881 -2.55 9.83 -10.10
CA ALA A 881 -2.17 11.24 -10.09
C ALA A 881 -3.31 12.16 -9.63
N TYR A 882 -4.52 11.97 -10.16
CA TYR A 882 -5.68 12.77 -9.79
C TYR A 882 -6.13 12.52 -8.35
N THR A 883 -6.03 11.29 -7.85
CA THR A 883 -6.35 10.99 -6.44
C THR A 883 -5.36 11.63 -5.49
N ARG A 884 -4.05 11.57 -5.77
CA ARG A 884 -3.02 12.21 -4.93
C ARG A 884 -3.13 13.74 -4.87
N LEU A 885 -3.60 14.37 -5.95
CA LEU A 885 -3.72 15.83 -6.00
C LEU A 885 -5.10 16.32 -5.51
N GLY A 886 -6.18 15.65 -5.92
CA GLY A 886 -7.54 16.10 -5.69
C GLY A 886 -8.25 15.46 -4.51
N LEU A 887 -7.80 14.28 -4.06
CA LEU A 887 -8.37 13.55 -2.92
C LEU A 887 -7.31 13.10 -1.89
N PRO A 888 -6.33 13.93 -1.53
CA PRO A 888 -5.23 13.51 -0.64
C PRO A 888 -5.70 13.16 0.77
N ASN A 889 -6.70 13.86 1.33
CA ASN A 889 -7.20 13.55 2.67
C ASN A 889 -7.96 12.22 2.68
N ALA A 890 -8.80 11.97 1.67
CA ALA A 890 -9.46 10.69 1.49
C ALA A 890 -8.44 9.57 1.31
N LEU A 891 -7.42 9.78 0.48
CA LEU A 891 -6.36 8.80 0.26
C LEU A 891 -5.62 8.45 1.56
N ASP A 892 -5.33 9.45 2.40
CA ASP A 892 -4.68 9.25 3.69
C ASP A 892 -5.60 8.59 4.72
N ALA A 893 -6.90 8.87 4.70
CA ALA A 893 -7.84 8.36 5.69
C ALA A 893 -8.37 6.94 5.37
N ASP A 894 -8.37 6.55 4.09
CA ASP A 894 -9.02 5.34 3.56
C ASP A 894 -8.00 4.31 3.08
N ASP A 895 -7.67 3.36 3.97
CA ASP A 895 -6.76 2.24 3.66
C ASP A 895 -7.21 1.43 2.43
N VAL A 896 -8.52 1.35 2.15
CA VAL A 896 -9.05 0.58 1.02
C VAL A 896 -8.80 1.32 -0.29
N LEU A 897 -9.04 2.63 -0.31
CA LEU A 897 -8.72 3.49 -1.46
C LEU A 897 -7.21 3.45 -1.75
N SER A 898 -6.38 3.61 -0.72
CA SER A 898 -4.92 3.56 -0.85
C SER A 898 -4.45 2.20 -1.37
N ALA A 899 -4.84 1.10 -0.72
CA ALA A 899 -4.40 -0.25 -1.08
C ALA A 899 -4.81 -0.66 -2.51
N ASN A 900 -5.98 -0.23 -2.99
CA ASN A 900 -6.44 -0.52 -4.35
C ASN A 900 -5.74 0.32 -5.44
N LEU A 901 -5.11 1.46 -5.10
CA LEU A 901 -4.39 2.31 -6.06
C LEU A 901 -2.87 2.21 -5.98
N PHE A 902 -2.31 2.03 -4.79
CA PHE A 902 -0.86 2.09 -4.53
C PHE A 902 -0.32 0.86 -3.77
N GLY A 903 -1.21 -0.02 -3.32
CA GLY A 903 -0.87 -1.19 -2.52
C GLY A 903 -0.29 -2.37 -3.30
N GLN A 904 0.14 -3.38 -2.55
CA GLN A 904 0.56 -4.66 -3.12
C GLN A 904 -0.56 -5.30 -3.94
N TYR A 905 -1.81 -5.16 -3.48
CA TYR A 905 -3.02 -5.60 -4.16
C TYR A 905 -3.73 -4.47 -4.92
N GLN A 906 -3.01 -3.44 -5.40
CA GLN A 906 -3.62 -2.43 -6.27
C GLN A 906 -4.22 -3.05 -7.54
N ILE A 907 -5.05 -2.30 -8.25
CA ILE A 907 -5.53 -2.68 -9.59
C ILE A 907 -4.36 -3.20 -10.47
N PRO A 908 -4.48 -4.38 -11.12
CA PRO A 908 -3.40 -4.95 -11.91
C PRO A 908 -2.92 -4.01 -13.03
N VAL A 909 -1.60 -3.79 -13.08
CA VAL A 909 -0.94 -2.94 -14.07
C VAL A 909 0.34 -3.63 -14.57
N ASN A 910 0.90 -3.12 -15.66
CA ASN A 910 2.17 -3.56 -16.23
C ASN A 910 3.10 -2.37 -16.49
N MET A 911 3.31 -1.53 -15.47
CA MET A 911 4.18 -0.36 -15.56
C MET A 911 5.66 -0.77 -15.52
N PRO A 912 6.61 0.04 -16.04
CA PRO A 912 8.03 -0.34 -16.08
C PRO A 912 8.64 -0.70 -14.72
N THR A 913 8.24 0.00 -13.67
CA THR A 913 8.68 -0.23 -12.28
C THR A 913 7.81 -1.24 -11.53
N ASP A 914 6.69 -1.66 -12.11
CA ASP A 914 5.68 -2.52 -11.49
C ASP A 914 4.94 -3.38 -12.53
N ALA A 915 5.69 -4.31 -13.14
CA ALA A 915 5.23 -5.18 -14.22
C ALA A 915 4.37 -6.36 -13.71
N LYS A 916 3.34 -6.11 -12.89
CA LYS A 916 2.59 -7.16 -12.16
C LYS A 916 2.04 -8.23 -13.10
N ILE A 917 1.47 -7.83 -14.23
CA ILE A 917 0.88 -8.76 -15.20
C ILE A 917 1.97 -9.61 -15.85
N GLY A 918 3.02 -9.00 -16.41
CA GLY A 918 4.14 -9.73 -17.02
C GLY A 918 4.84 -10.68 -16.04
N ASN A 919 5.04 -10.22 -14.80
CA ASN A 919 5.62 -11.02 -13.71
C ASN A 919 4.72 -12.21 -13.31
N ALA A 920 3.40 -12.02 -13.28
CA ALA A 920 2.46 -13.11 -13.00
C ALA A 920 2.52 -14.22 -14.06
N TYR A 921 2.60 -13.83 -15.34
CA TYR A 921 2.77 -14.76 -16.47
C TYR A 921 4.15 -15.45 -16.45
N ALA A 922 5.22 -14.72 -16.09
CA ALA A 922 6.55 -15.30 -15.90
C ALA A 922 6.56 -16.35 -14.77
N LYS A 923 5.93 -16.03 -13.64
CA LYS A 923 5.81 -16.94 -12.49
C LYS A 923 4.99 -18.17 -12.85
N ALA A 924 3.85 -18.01 -13.53
CA ALA A 924 3.04 -19.12 -14.00
C ALA A 924 3.81 -20.04 -14.94
N SER A 925 4.59 -19.50 -15.88
CA SER A 925 5.49 -20.29 -16.72
C SER A 925 6.54 -21.06 -15.89
N GLY A 926 7.10 -20.40 -14.86
CA GLY A 926 8.05 -20.99 -13.91
C GLY A 926 7.49 -22.21 -13.16
N ASN A 927 6.19 -22.24 -12.89
CA ASN A 927 5.51 -23.34 -12.22
C ASN A 927 5.41 -24.63 -13.08
N TYR A 928 5.74 -24.55 -14.37
CA TYR A 928 5.86 -25.69 -15.28
C TYR A 928 7.32 -26.16 -15.46
N THR A 929 8.33 -25.33 -15.19
CA THR A 929 9.76 -25.73 -15.30
C THR A 929 10.20 -26.75 -14.25
N THR A 930 9.49 -26.85 -13.14
CA THR A 930 9.78 -27.79 -12.04
C THR A 930 9.37 -29.24 -12.36
N CYS A 931 8.86 -29.50 -13.56
CA CYS A 931 8.26 -30.79 -13.93
C CYS A 931 9.23 -31.87 -14.43
N GLY A 932 10.46 -31.53 -14.83
CA GLY A 932 11.39 -32.51 -15.43
C GLY A 932 10.83 -33.19 -16.70
N PRO A 933 11.37 -34.35 -17.13
CA PRO A 933 10.93 -35.07 -18.33
C PRO A 933 9.63 -35.88 -18.14
N ALA A 934 9.16 -36.07 -16.91
CA ALA A 934 7.90 -36.74 -16.62
C ALA A 934 6.76 -35.70 -16.54
N PRO A 935 5.55 -36.00 -17.04
CA PRO A 935 4.45 -35.05 -16.96
C PRO A 935 4.05 -34.84 -15.49
N CYS A 936 3.86 -33.57 -15.14
CA CYS A 936 3.63 -33.14 -13.76
C CYS A 936 2.33 -33.69 -13.16
N SER A 937 2.23 -33.71 -11.82
CA SER A 937 0.95 -33.97 -11.13
C SER A 937 -0.10 -32.94 -11.58
N LEU A 938 -1.32 -33.41 -11.83
CA LEU A 938 -2.42 -32.57 -12.30
C LEU A 938 -2.83 -31.64 -11.17
N ASP A 939 -2.80 -30.35 -11.49
CA ASP A 939 -3.23 -29.28 -10.61
C ASP A 939 -3.60 -28.07 -11.48
N PRO A 940 -4.89 -27.85 -11.78
CA PRO A 940 -5.34 -26.68 -12.54
C PRO A 940 -5.04 -25.35 -11.82
N SER A 941 -4.73 -25.38 -10.51
CA SER A 941 -4.26 -24.21 -9.75
C SER A 941 -2.74 -23.97 -9.87
N ARG A 942 -2.00 -24.84 -10.57
CA ARG A 942 -0.56 -24.70 -10.79
C ARG A 942 -0.12 -23.31 -11.29
N PRO A 943 -0.74 -22.69 -12.30
CA PRO A 943 -0.35 -21.33 -12.72
C PRO A 943 -0.62 -20.26 -11.65
N LEU A 944 -1.45 -20.55 -10.65
CA LEU A 944 -1.78 -19.68 -9.52
C LEU A 944 -0.83 -19.84 -8.33
N ARG A 945 0.02 -20.87 -8.28
CA ARG A 945 0.93 -21.08 -7.15
C ARG A 945 1.90 -19.91 -6.97
N ASP A 946 2.05 -19.47 -5.72
CA ASP A 946 2.94 -18.40 -5.27
C ASP A 946 2.73 -17.05 -6.00
N GLN A 947 1.50 -16.76 -6.47
CA GLN A 947 1.19 -15.47 -7.07
C GLN A 947 1.02 -14.41 -5.97
N VAL A 948 2.04 -13.58 -5.77
CA VAL A 948 2.11 -12.60 -4.65
C VAL A 948 1.19 -11.38 -4.86
N SER A 949 0.88 -11.04 -6.11
CA SER A 949 0.03 -9.90 -6.50
C SER A 949 -1.46 -10.25 -6.63
N LEU A 950 -1.79 -11.55 -6.58
CA LEU A 950 -3.15 -12.06 -6.67
C LEU A 950 -3.62 -12.55 -5.31
N LYS A 951 -4.90 -12.28 -5.00
CA LYS A 951 -5.55 -12.88 -3.84
C LYS A 951 -5.97 -14.31 -4.20
N LEU A 952 -5.57 -15.28 -3.38
CA LEU A 952 -5.86 -16.70 -3.59
C LEU A 952 -6.64 -17.27 -2.39
N PRO A 953 -7.70 -18.09 -2.61
CA PRO A 953 -8.25 -18.49 -3.91
C PRO A 953 -8.80 -17.29 -4.69
N CYS A 954 -8.80 -17.38 -6.02
CA CYS A 954 -9.28 -16.30 -6.88
C CYS A 954 -10.71 -15.93 -6.54
N GLU A 955 -10.99 -14.63 -6.58
CA GLU A 955 -12.33 -14.11 -6.37
C GLU A 955 -13.30 -14.75 -7.37
N SER A 956 -14.53 -15.02 -6.92
CA SER A 956 -15.55 -15.58 -7.81
C SER A 956 -15.88 -14.55 -8.89
N ALA A 957 -15.86 -14.96 -10.16
CA ALA A 957 -16.19 -14.08 -11.27
C ALA A 957 -17.64 -13.58 -11.10
N VAL A 958 -17.80 -12.27 -10.87
CA VAL A 958 -19.10 -11.60 -10.83
C VAL A 958 -19.83 -11.76 -12.18
N ASP A 959 -19.04 -11.84 -13.26
CA ASP A 959 -19.47 -12.20 -14.60
C ASP A 959 -18.39 -13.03 -15.31
N SER A 960 -18.73 -14.26 -15.69
CA SER A 960 -17.85 -15.14 -16.46
C SER A 960 -17.81 -14.80 -17.96
N SER A 961 -18.71 -13.91 -18.41
CA SER A 961 -18.66 -13.36 -19.75
C SER A 961 -17.37 -12.52 -19.89
N HIS A 962 -16.72 -12.65 -21.04
CA HIS A 962 -15.44 -11.98 -21.32
C HIS A 962 -14.24 -12.40 -20.43
N LEU A 963 -14.12 -13.67 -20.02
CA LEU A 963 -12.87 -14.21 -19.45
C LEU A 963 -11.90 -14.77 -20.52
N PRO A 964 -10.57 -14.68 -20.33
CA PRO A 964 -9.58 -15.27 -21.26
C PRO A 964 -9.77 -16.78 -21.49
N GLY A 965 -10.30 -17.48 -20.48
CA GLY A 965 -10.46 -18.92 -20.39
C GLY A 965 -9.14 -19.63 -20.00
N ASP A 966 -8.27 -18.95 -19.29
CA ASP A 966 -7.10 -19.55 -18.65
C ASP A 966 -7.08 -19.23 -17.16
N PRO A 967 -6.67 -20.16 -16.27
CA PRO A 967 -6.84 -19.96 -14.82
C PRO A 967 -6.20 -18.67 -14.28
N LEU A 968 -5.05 -18.25 -14.82
CA LEU A 968 -4.36 -17.03 -14.37
C LEU A 968 -5.03 -15.78 -14.94
N GLY A 969 -5.28 -15.76 -16.25
CA GLY A 969 -5.93 -14.64 -16.93
C GLY A 969 -7.33 -14.37 -16.39
N ASP A 970 -8.09 -15.43 -16.10
CA ASP A 970 -9.42 -15.34 -15.50
C ASP A 970 -9.36 -14.71 -14.10
N CYS A 971 -8.37 -15.11 -13.30
CA CYS A 971 -8.12 -14.55 -11.98
C CYS A 971 -7.70 -13.07 -12.03
N LEU A 972 -6.80 -12.71 -12.96
CA LEU A 972 -6.34 -11.34 -13.16
C LEU A 972 -7.48 -10.41 -13.58
N VAL A 973 -8.29 -10.83 -14.56
CA VAL A 973 -9.43 -10.04 -15.07
C VAL A 973 -10.50 -9.87 -13.98
N THR A 974 -10.81 -10.94 -13.24
CA THR A 974 -11.78 -10.88 -12.15
C THR A 974 -11.30 -9.95 -11.04
N SER A 975 -10.04 -10.08 -10.64
CA SER A 975 -9.46 -9.23 -9.60
C SER A 975 -9.39 -7.76 -10.03
N ALA A 976 -9.02 -7.48 -11.29
CA ALA A 976 -9.03 -6.13 -11.84
C ALA A 976 -10.42 -5.49 -11.77
N ARG A 977 -11.48 -6.23 -12.17
CA ARG A 977 -12.87 -5.74 -12.09
C ARG A 977 -13.33 -5.53 -10.66
N SER A 978 -13.11 -6.50 -9.77
CA SER A 978 -13.54 -6.38 -8.36
C SER A 978 -12.88 -5.19 -7.66
N ARG A 979 -11.59 -4.96 -7.91
CA ARG A 979 -10.84 -3.83 -7.34
C ARG A 979 -11.29 -2.49 -7.94
N ALA A 980 -11.58 -2.45 -9.25
CA ALA A 980 -12.17 -1.28 -9.88
C ALA A 980 -13.55 -0.92 -9.27
N THR A 981 -14.41 -1.92 -9.05
CA THR A 981 -15.70 -1.71 -8.35
C THR A 981 -15.50 -1.21 -6.92
N ALA A 982 -14.55 -1.78 -6.18
CA ALA A 982 -14.22 -1.30 -4.85
C ALA A 982 -13.78 0.18 -4.88
N LEU A 983 -12.93 0.56 -5.83
CA LEU A 983 -12.53 1.96 -6.02
C LEU A 983 -13.71 2.88 -6.28
N THR A 984 -14.61 2.52 -7.20
CA THR A 984 -15.83 3.29 -7.48
C THR A 984 -16.62 3.56 -6.19
N GLN A 985 -16.89 2.51 -5.40
CA GLN A 985 -17.61 2.63 -4.14
C GLN A 985 -16.90 3.54 -3.14
N ARG A 986 -15.56 3.49 -3.08
CA ARG A 986 -14.79 4.37 -2.18
C ARG A 986 -14.89 5.83 -2.62
N TYR A 987 -14.76 6.12 -3.92
CA TYR A 987 -14.91 7.48 -4.42
C TYR A 987 -16.32 8.03 -4.19
N GLU A 988 -17.36 7.23 -4.37
CA GLU A 988 -18.76 7.61 -4.06
C GLU A 988 -18.94 7.96 -2.58
N VAL A 989 -18.37 7.17 -1.67
CA VAL A 989 -18.41 7.47 -0.22
C VAL A 989 -17.78 8.84 0.07
N TRP A 990 -16.64 9.17 -0.54
CA TRP A 990 -15.99 10.46 -0.33
C TRP A 990 -16.73 11.62 -1.02
N ALA A 991 -17.34 11.37 -2.17
CA ALA A 991 -18.21 12.32 -2.85
C ALA A 991 -19.43 12.69 -2.01
N ASP A 992 -20.08 11.72 -1.38
CA ASP A 992 -21.19 11.92 -0.44
C ASP A 992 -20.77 12.77 0.76
N GLN A 993 -19.62 12.46 1.38
CA GLN A 993 -19.10 13.21 2.53
C GLN A 993 -18.78 14.67 2.18
N MET A 994 -18.22 14.92 0.99
CA MET A 994 -17.94 16.27 0.51
C MET A 994 -19.23 17.04 0.19
N THR A 995 -20.20 16.40 -0.45
CA THR A 995 -21.49 17.00 -0.80
C THR A 995 -22.30 17.35 0.44
N ALA A 996 -22.26 16.51 1.47
CA ALA A 996 -22.87 16.77 2.77
C ALA A 996 -22.14 17.85 3.58
N GLY A 997 -21.00 18.36 3.10
CA GLY A 997 -20.17 19.34 3.82
C GLY A 997 -19.46 18.77 5.05
N LEU A 998 -19.47 17.44 5.23
CA LEU A 998 -18.83 16.73 6.32
C LEU A 998 -17.32 16.56 6.10
N HIS A 999 -16.89 16.59 4.84
CA HIS A 999 -15.49 16.48 4.43
C HIS A 999 -15.08 17.59 3.46
N ARG A 1000 -13.81 17.99 3.49
CA ARG A 1000 -13.23 18.92 2.52
C ARG A 1000 -11.85 18.43 2.08
N GLU A 1001 -11.69 18.31 0.78
CA GLU A 1001 -10.42 17.94 0.18
C GLU A 1001 -9.51 19.13 0.00
N ARG A 1002 -8.29 18.98 0.49
CA ARG A 1002 -7.18 19.93 0.33
C ARG A 1002 -5.88 19.15 0.42
N VAL A 1003 -4.90 19.54 -0.38
CA VAL A 1003 -3.52 19.07 -0.21
C VAL A 1003 -3.03 19.52 1.19
N PRO A 1004 -2.81 18.59 2.14
CA PRO A 1004 -2.63 18.94 3.56
C PRO A 1004 -1.49 19.94 3.78
N TRP A 1005 -0.29 19.57 3.30
CA TRP A 1005 0.91 20.38 3.48
C TRP A 1005 0.78 21.78 2.85
N LEU A 1006 0.05 21.91 1.74
CA LEU A 1006 -0.19 23.17 1.03
C LEU A 1006 -1.11 24.07 1.86
N ASN A 1007 -2.19 23.50 2.39
CA ASN A 1007 -3.13 24.19 3.25
C ASN A 1007 -2.46 24.68 4.54
N ASP A 1008 -1.58 23.88 5.12
CA ASP A 1008 -0.86 24.26 6.33
C ASP A 1008 0.13 25.39 6.06
N THR A 1009 0.78 25.39 4.89
CA THR A 1009 1.65 26.51 4.48
C THR A 1009 0.86 27.79 4.26
N LEU A 1010 -0.30 27.72 3.62
CA LEU A 1010 -1.21 28.86 3.49
C LEU A 1010 -1.65 29.38 4.87
N THR A 1011 -2.01 28.48 5.78
CA THR A 1011 -2.43 28.82 7.15
C THR A 1011 -1.27 29.45 7.92
N GLY A 1012 -0.07 28.86 7.87
CA GLY A 1012 1.14 29.39 8.49
C GLY A 1012 1.54 30.76 7.96
N LEU A 1013 1.41 30.98 6.64
CA LEU A 1013 1.68 32.28 6.02
C LEU A 1013 0.70 33.36 6.49
N ARG A 1014 -0.60 33.05 6.55
CA ARG A 1014 -1.63 33.97 7.09
C ARG A 1014 -1.36 34.35 8.53
N ILE A 1015 -1.14 33.35 9.38
CA ILE A 1015 -0.84 33.55 10.80
C ILE A 1015 0.43 34.41 10.94
N THR A 1016 1.50 34.04 10.24
CA THR A 1016 2.77 34.79 10.25
C THR A 1016 2.56 36.24 9.85
N THR A 1017 1.83 36.50 8.78
CA THR A 1017 1.55 37.85 8.30
C THR A 1017 0.79 38.66 9.36
N ARG A 1018 -0.24 38.06 9.97
CA ARG A 1018 -1.05 38.69 11.03
C ARG A 1018 -0.28 38.92 12.34
N LEU A 1019 0.71 38.09 12.64
CA LEU A 1019 1.58 38.25 13.82
C LEU A 1019 2.67 39.29 13.60
N THR A 1020 3.19 39.42 12.38
CA THR A 1020 4.33 40.31 12.09
C THR A 1020 3.94 41.70 11.62
N HIS A 1021 2.73 41.88 11.08
CA HIS A 1021 2.23 43.18 10.66
C HIS A 1021 1.20 43.69 11.67
N ALA A 1022 1.53 44.78 12.37
CA ALA A 1022 0.53 45.59 13.05
C ALA A 1022 -0.24 46.37 11.97
N ASN A 1023 -1.57 46.35 12.01
CA ASN A 1023 -2.42 47.06 11.04
C ASN A 1023 -1.95 48.51 10.81
#